data_AF-A0A3N0E3V2-F1
#
_entry.id   AF-A0A3N0E3V2-F1
#
_cell.length_a   1.000
_cell.length_b   1.000
_cell.length_c   1.000
_cell.angle_alpha   90.00
_cell.angle_beta   90.00
_cell.angle_gamma   90.00
#
_symmetry.space_group_name_H-M   'P 1'
#
loop_
_entity.id
_entity.type
_entity.pdbx_description
1 polymer ?
#
loop_
_entity_poly.entity_id
_entity_poly.type
_entity_poly.pdbx_seq_one_letter_code
_entity_poly.pdbx_strand_id
1 'polypeptide(L)'
;MPPRHGDSSPEAEQLNAANLRALEHFGISFQPKDTQADDSELRSAADSLGTFAMRVLGRSDDLGGQFDQLPQDFTEAVAWDIHDQANYNDGLWKDTAYAVNFSQKETESWADQVEDFLDKRTKLIEEWESAVDTAVTRKNTLIDEAEIPSDLSAEERKDFEESVEEGAAETAKAELEDDREALRTRDRNNHDTLLDEAEAHGDRLAEGPTPDNVERLVNTGHMNWSGFNIKGEEAALPVTPERAERDARVLGRYLGGDGKESDEDYRAALSLLQSLNAGSFAFQNDKSRHAVIEYLETLYGDLEEQAGATGIPRYIGGSDELVAEDLSPLADGILILSDTEKGGSFDALPQSVQNVALGPGHGQTDYAGNEVLYDLSDYQGDIPDFARLMRASDPDLQGGYGFSLNMTSAIGGHLERFGDSVVDDLAPDLGALLDISTRNEDANHGLLTGEGGQHPSIDREDAIAGLFTHDWYDNGESAAGLVDWIPEDALNKNNPKARDLAGDAAAGLLETITSDDMYEKLTDTGATIGDDSDASVGAVNGRIAEGFTNIFMNYIDEFAAPDGMSQLENLDGSGEISRMSEWNSSHFELRMDPVTRVRFLEYAAGDPDSAIRAQAASTAYNDQMITRYLTTDAGVPASAEPAGTLQGLVDAAVNNEAMDRLGDEEKANEERARIRSVGMGIADHAVGKIPYVGGPLGGVFMEEIDNAMKQKSGEDFSYNSQTNNGEFIRDR
;
A
#
# COMPACT_ATOMS: atom_id res chain seq x y z
N MET A 1 32.23 -27.84 27.19
CA MET A 1 32.77 -27.56 25.85
C MET A 1 34.08 -28.29 25.67
N PRO A 2 34.25 -29.12 24.63
CA PRO A 2 35.59 -29.53 24.19
C PRO A 2 36.29 -28.32 23.53
N PRO A 3 37.61 -28.20 23.64
CA PRO A 3 38.34 -27.07 23.05
C PRO A 3 38.35 -27.16 21.51
N ARG A 4 38.21 -26.02 20.82
CA ARG A 4 38.48 -25.88 19.38
C ARG A 4 39.87 -26.46 19.07
N HIS A 5 39.91 -27.64 18.46
CA HIS A 5 41.14 -28.29 18.04
C HIS A 5 41.48 -27.87 16.60
N GLY A 6 42.38 -26.89 16.46
CA GLY A 6 43.56 -27.10 15.61
C GLY A 6 43.54 -26.68 14.13
N ASP A 7 42.62 -25.84 13.67
CA ASP A 7 42.86 -25.06 12.43
C ASP A 7 43.20 -23.63 12.82
N SER A 8 44.33 -23.12 12.33
CA SER A 8 44.67 -21.71 12.44
C SER A 8 43.62 -20.91 11.68
N SER A 9 42.73 -20.22 12.39
CA SER A 9 41.77 -19.33 11.73
C SER A 9 42.55 -18.30 10.88
N PRO A 10 42.03 -17.87 9.72
CA PRO A 10 42.67 -16.85 8.89
C PRO A 10 43.09 -15.61 9.70
N GLU A 11 42.28 -15.20 10.66
CA GLU A 11 42.57 -14.13 11.61
C GLU A 11 43.82 -14.39 12.47
N ALA A 12 44.01 -15.61 12.96
CA ALA A 12 45.18 -15.97 13.77
C ALA A 12 46.46 -15.93 12.91
N GLU A 13 46.38 -16.30 11.64
CA GLU A 13 47.50 -16.18 10.70
C GLU A 13 47.81 -14.71 10.39
N GLN A 14 46.79 -13.90 10.12
CA GLN A 14 46.91 -12.46 9.86
C GLN A 14 47.53 -11.72 11.07
N LEU A 15 47.01 -11.96 12.28
CA LEU A 15 47.54 -11.39 13.51
C LEU A 15 48.98 -11.81 13.76
N ASN A 16 49.32 -13.08 13.52
CA ASN A 16 50.70 -13.57 13.66
C ASN A 16 51.63 -12.91 12.65
N ALA A 17 51.20 -12.71 11.40
CA ALA A 17 51.99 -12.03 10.37
C ALA A 17 52.22 -10.55 10.72
N ALA A 18 51.19 -9.84 11.16
CA ALA A 18 51.30 -8.45 11.64
C ALA A 18 52.23 -8.35 12.86
N ASN A 19 52.08 -9.24 13.84
CA ASN A 19 52.94 -9.27 15.02
C ASN A 19 54.39 -9.62 14.69
N LEU A 20 54.64 -10.52 13.73
CA LEU A 20 56.01 -10.85 13.33
C LEU A 20 56.72 -9.62 12.73
N ARG A 21 56.03 -8.87 11.85
CA ARG A 21 56.52 -7.60 11.31
C ARG A 21 56.76 -6.56 12.41
N ALA A 22 55.79 -6.37 13.30
CA ALA A 22 55.91 -5.42 14.40
C ALA A 22 57.06 -5.76 15.37
N LEU A 23 57.28 -7.05 15.66
CA LEU A 23 58.37 -7.52 16.49
C LEU A 23 59.73 -7.35 15.80
N GLU A 24 59.81 -7.64 14.50
CA GLU A 24 61.03 -7.48 13.70
C GLU A 24 61.49 -6.02 13.63
N HIS A 25 60.55 -5.09 13.40
CA HIS A 25 60.89 -3.68 13.19
C HIS A 25 60.93 -2.85 14.47
N PHE A 26 60.09 -3.17 15.47
CA PHE A 26 59.82 -2.30 16.61
C PHE A 26 59.84 -3.01 17.98
N GLY A 27 59.92 -4.35 18.01
CA GLY A 27 59.92 -5.12 19.25
C GLY A 27 58.60 -5.09 20.02
N ILE A 28 57.47 -4.80 19.35
CA ILE A 28 56.14 -4.74 19.95
C ILE A 28 55.15 -5.70 19.28
N SER A 29 54.12 -6.09 20.02
CA SER A 29 53.03 -6.94 19.52
C SER A 29 51.69 -6.57 20.15
N PHE A 30 50.62 -6.98 19.49
CA PHE A 30 49.23 -6.87 19.93
C PHE A 30 48.63 -8.26 20.06
N GLN A 31 47.90 -8.51 21.15
CA GLN A 31 47.26 -9.79 21.45
C GLN A 31 45.86 -9.49 21.95
N PRO A 32 44.88 -9.32 21.06
CA PRO A 32 43.49 -9.18 21.47
C PRO A 32 43.05 -10.45 22.20
N LYS A 33 42.16 -10.30 23.18
CA LYS A 33 41.60 -11.44 23.91
C LYS A 33 40.76 -12.30 22.97
N ASP A 34 40.60 -13.56 23.34
CA ASP A 34 39.83 -14.55 22.59
C ASP A 34 38.78 -15.19 23.49
N THR A 35 37.77 -15.82 22.91
CA THR A 35 36.70 -16.49 23.63
C THR A 35 36.70 -18.00 23.35
N GLN A 36 36.16 -18.77 24.30
CA GLN A 36 35.87 -20.20 24.09
C GLN A 36 34.41 -20.43 23.64
N ALA A 37 33.58 -19.37 23.64
CA ALA A 37 32.25 -19.44 23.08
C ALA A 37 32.34 -19.55 21.56
N ASP A 38 31.49 -20.40 20.98
CA ASP A 38 31.39 -20.60 19.55
C ASP A 38 29.94 -20.31 19.15
N ASP A 39 29.75 -19.27 18.34
CA ASP A 39 28.45 -18.82 17.86
C ASP A 39 27.72 -19.94 17.11
N SER A 40 28.44 -20.76 16.32
CA SER A 40 27.86 -21.87 15.58
C SER A 40 27.40 -23.01 16.50
N GLU A 41 28.11 -23.29 17.59
CA GLU A 41 27.66 -24.25 18.61
C GLU A 41 26.42 -23.74 19.34
N LEU A 42 26.34 -22.44 19.63
CA LEU A 42 25.18 -21.80 20.27
C LEU A 42 23.95 -21.83 19.35
N ARG A 43 24.10 -21.47 18.06
CA ARG A 43 23.02 -21.60 17.07
C ARG A 43 22.54 -23.05 16.95
N SER A 44 23.46 -24.02 16.92
CA SER A 44 23.09 -25.44 16.91
C SER A 44 22.35 -25.89 18.19
N ALA A 45 22.69 -25.31 19.34
CA ALA A 45 21.99 -25.57 20.60
C ALA A 45 20.57 -24.95 20.57
N ALA A 46 20.43 -23.73 20.04
CA ALA A 46 19.13 -23.11 19.81
C ALA A 46 18.25 -23.94 18.86
N ASP A 47 18.78 -24.39 17.72
CA ASP A 47 18.07 -25.27 16.77
C ASP A 47 17.59 -26.57 17.43
N SER A 48 18.41 -27.12 18.33
CA SER A 48 18.07 -28.31 19.11
C SER A 48 16.93 -28.04 20.08
N LEU A 49 16.90 -26.86 20.71
CA LEU A 49 15.80 -26.41 21.57
C LEU A 49 14.53 -26.16 20.75
N GLY A 50 14.63 -25.55 19.57
CA GLY A 50 13.49 -25.37 18.66
C GLY A 50 12.91 -26.70 18.19
N THR A 51 13.76 -27.65 17.81
CA THR A 51 13.34 -29.03 17.50
C THR A 51 12.65 -29.69 18.69
N PHE A 52 13.11 -29.43 19.92
CA PHE A 52 12.46 -29.93 21.12
C PHE A 52 11.11 -29.26 21.36
N ALA A 53 10.99 -27.93 21.18
CA ALA A 53 9.74 -27.20 21.28
C ALA A 53 8.68 -27.75 20.30
N MET A 54 9.06 -28.01 19.05
CA MET A 54 8.16 -28.61 18.05
C MET A 54 7.65 -29.99 18.47
N ARG A 55 8.51 -30.82 19.06
CA ARG A 55 8.11 -32.13 19.61
C ARG A 55 7.16 -31.99 20.79
N VAL A 56 7.36 -30.99 21.65
CA VAL A 56 6.45 -30.67 22.77
C VAL A 56 5.07 -30.27 22.22
N LEU A 57 5.00 -29.54 21.11
CA LEU A 57 3.78 -29.15 20.42
C LEU A 57 3.18 -30.26 19.52
N GLY A 58 3.80 -31.44 19.48
CA GLY A 58 3.28 -32.62 18.77
C GLY A 58 3.45 -32.60 17.25
N ARG A 59 4.31 -31.74 16.70
CA ARG A 59 4.57 -31.61 15.26
C ARG A 59 5.97 -32.12 14.90
N SER A 60 6.08 -32.90 13.82
CA SER A 60 7.35 -33.55 13.40
C SER A 60 8.10 -32.81 12.30
N ASP A 61 7.44 -31.86 11.63
CA ASP A 61 7.93 -31.23 10.40
C ASP A 61 8.12 -29.71 10.57
N ASP A 62 9.00 -29.14 9.75
CA ASP A 62 9.57 -27.78 9.81
C ASP A 62 8.52 -26.67 9.92
N LEU A 63 8.39 -26.12 11.14
CA LEU A 63 7.49 -25.02 11.50
C LEU A 63 8.24 -23.84 12.14
N GLY A 64 9.56 -23.92 12.29
CA GLY A 64 10.34 -22.87 12.97
C GLY A 64 10.08 -21.50 12.34
N GLY A 65 10.04 -21.44 11.00
CA GLY A 65 9.66 -20.22 10.28
C GLY A 65 8.19 -19.84 10.49
N GLN A 66 7.25 -20.73 10.15
CA GLN A 66 5.82 -20.39 10.12
C GLN A 66 5.23 -20.04 11.50
N PHE A 67 5.76 -20.63 12.59
CA PHE A 67 5.26 -20.40 13.95
C PHE A 67 5.74 -19.08 14.55
N ASP A 68 6.89 -18.57 14.10
CA ASP A 68 7.42 -17.25 14.47
C ASP A 68 6.93 -16.13 13.54
N GLN A 69 6.53 -16.46 12.30
CA GLN A 69 6.22 -15.48 11.25
C GLN A 69 4.77 -14.99 11.24
N LEU A 70 3.78 -15.78 11.67
CA LEU A 70 2.37 -15.38 11.59
C LEU A 70 1.63 -15.68 12.89
N PRO A 71 0.69 -14.80 13.31
CA PRO A 71 -0.24 -15.12 14.40
C PRO A 71 -1.18 -16.27 13.98
N GLN A 72 -1.28 -17.32 14.80
CA GLN A 72 -2.17 -18.47 14.62
C GLN A 72 -2.81 -18.86 15.96
N ASP A 73 -4.04 -19.39 15.93
CA ASP A 73 -4.65 -19.94 17.14
C ASP A 73 -3.84 -21.15 17.63
N PHE A 74 -3.52 -21.21 18.93
CA PHE A 74 -2.75 -22.31 19.52
C PHE A 74 -3.31 -23.69 19.17
N THR A 75 -4.64 -23.81 19.08
CA THR A 75 -5.35 -25.03 18.70
C THR A 75 -5.10 -25.44 17.25
N GLU A 76 -4.86 -24.48 16.36
CA GLU A 76 -4.44 -24.72 14.97
C GLU A 76 -2.95 -25.04 14.88
N ALA A 77 -2.14 -24.58 15.84
CA ALA A 77 -0.70 -24.85 15.91
C ALA A 77 -0.34 -26.21 16.52
N VAL A 78 -1.21 -26.82 17.32
CA VAL A 78 -0.98 -28.12 17.98
C VAL A 78 -1.60 -29.26 17.15
N ALA A 79 -0.80 -30.27 16.75
CA ALA A 79 -1.30 -31.37 15.90
C ALA A 79 -2.12 -32.44 16.65
N TRP A 80 -2.26 -32.33 17.98
CA TRP A 80 -3.00 -33.30 18.79
C TRP A 80 -4.32 -32.71 19.26
N ASP A 81 -5.41 -33.47 19.08
CA ASP A 81 -6.64 -33.30 19.85
C ASP A 81 -6.32 -33.56 21.34
N ILE A 82 -5.87 -32.53 22.09
CA ILE A 82 -5.74 -32.58 23.56
C ILE A 82 -7.14 -32.60 24.23
N HIS A 83 -8.21 -32.79 23.46
CA HIS A 83 -9.59 -32.82 23.90
C HIS A 83 -9.90 -33.89 24.97
N ASP A 84 -9.07 -34.93 25.14
CA ASP A 84 -9.37 -36.06 26.03
C ASP A 84 -8.72 -36.02 27.44
N GLN A 85 -7.86 -35.04 27.75
CA GLN A 85 -7.22 -34.94 29.08
C GLN A 85 -7.27 -33.50 29.63
N ALA A 86 -8.41 -33.15 30.25
CA ALA A 86 -8.70 -32.02 31.15
C ALA A 86 -7.75 -30.79 31.14
N ASN A 87 -8.32 -29.58 31.03
CA ASN A 87 -7.71 -28.22 31.09
C ASN A 87 -6.47 -28.03 32.00
N TYR A 88 -6.29 -28.84 33.05
CA TYR A 88 -5.10 -28.87 33.90
C TYR A 88 -3.80 -29.23 33.14
N ASN A 89 -3.88 -30.04 32.08
CA ASN A 89 -2.70 -30.38 31.28
C ASN A 89 -2.37 -29.31 30.22
N ASP A 90 -3.37 -28.61 29.67
CA ASP A 90 -3.17 -27.60 28.62
C ASP A 90 -2.24 -26.46 29.09
N GLY A 91 -2.53 -25.89 30.28
CA GLY A 91 -1.70 -24.83 30.85
C GLY A 91 -0.23 -25.25 31.08
N LEU A 92 -0.01 -26.47 31.57
CA LEU A 92 1.36 -27.00 31.79
C LEU A 92 2.10 -27.27 30.47
N TRP A 93 1.40 -27.71 29.43
CA TRP A 93 1.97 -27.87 28.10
C TRP A 93 2.35 -26.52 27.49
N LYS A 94 1.48 -25.51 27.62
CA LYS A 94 1.77 -24.13 27.21
C LYS A 94 2.95 -23.56 27.98
N ASP A 95 2.99 -23.71 29.30
CA ASP A 95 4.11 -23.27 30.15
C ASP A 95 5.43 -23.93 29.71
N THR A 96 5.39 -25.24 29.44
CA THR A 96 6.58 -26.00 29.01
C THR A 96 7.05 -25.57 27.62
N ALA A 97 6.12 -25.47 26.66
CA ALA A 97 6.43 -25.02 25.31
C ALA A 97 7.00 -23.59 25.32
N TYR A 98 6.39 -22.71 26.12
CA TYR A 98 6.81 -21.33 26.27
C TYR A 98 8.21 -21.21 26.89
N ALA A 99 8.51 -21.99 27.94
CA ALA A 99 9.82 -22.00 28.56
C ALA A 99 10.93 -22.53 27.63
N VAL A 100 10.63 -23.55 26.81
CA VAL A 100 11.57 -24.06 25.81
C VAL A 100 11.79 -23.05 24.69
N ASN A 101 10.72 -22.43 24.19
CA ASN A 101 10.80 -21.38 23.17
C ASN A 101 11.60 -20.17 23.68
N PHE A 102 11.34 -19.70 24.91
CA PHE A 102 12.18 -18.69 25.56
C PHE A 102 13.65 -19.09 25.61
N SER A 103 13.94 -20.33 26.04
CA SER A 103 15.32 -20.81 26.14
C SER A 103 16.02 -20.86 24.78
N GLN A 104 15.29 -21.25 23.73
CA GLN A 104 15.77 -21.17 22.35
C GLN A 104 16.13 -19.74 21.99
N LYS A 105 15.19 -18.79 22.12
CA LYS A 105 15.38 -17.38 21.71
C LYS A 105 16.46 -16.67 22.51
N GLU A 106 16.58 -16.97 23.79
CA GLU A 106 17.67 -16.46 24.64
C GLU A 106 19.04 -17.02 24.21
N THR A 107 19.09 -18.28 23.74
CA THR A 107 20.31 -18.89 23.21
C THR A 107 20.69 -18.31 21.83
N GLU A 108 19.71 -18.02 20.98
CA GLU A 108 19.92 -17.29 19.71
C GLU A 108 20.48 -15.89 19.98
N SER A 109 19.87 -15.15 20.91
CA SER A 109 20.33 -13.83 21.36
C SER A 109 21.79 -13.85 21.84
N TRP A 110 22.18 -14.89 22.56
CA TRP A 110 23.56 -15.05 23.01
C TRP A 110 24.52 -15.38 21.86
N ALA A 111 24.09 -16.18 20.88
CA ALA A 111 24.90 -16.45 19.70
C ALA A 111 25.24 -15.17 18.93
N ASP A 112 24.27 -14.28 18.74
CA ASP A 112 24.45 -13.00 18.06
C ASP A 112 25.46 -12.09 18.80
N GLN A 113 25.46 -12.08 20.14
CA GLN A 113 26.45 -11.33 20.93
C GLN A 113 27.87 -11.90 20.79
N VAL A 114 28.01 -13.23 20.68
CA VAL A 114 29.31 -13.86 20.44
C VAL A 114 29.82 -13.52 19.05
N GLU A 115 28.95 -13.55 18.04
CA GLU A 115 29.29 -13.15 16.67
C GLU A 115 29.75 -11.69 16.60
N ASP A 116 29.00 -10.74 17.20
CA ASP A 116 29.37 -9.32 17.24
C ASP A 116 30.73 -9.09 17.94
N PHE A 117 31.02 -9.84 19.00
CA PHE A 117 32.34 -9.80 19.63
C PHE A 117 33.46 -10.26 18.68
N LEU A 118 33.24 -11.37 17.96
CA LEU A 118 34.21 -11.93 17.01
C LEU A 118 34.45 -10.95 15.85
N ASP A 119 33.39 -10.36 15.29
CA ASP A 119 33.48 -9.34 14.23
C ASP A 119 34.28 -8.11 14.68
N LYS A 120 34.00 -7.60 15.88
CA LYS A 120 34.75 -6.47 16.47
C LYS A 120 36.21 -6.83 16.69
N ARG A 121 36.50 -8.06 17.11
CA ARG A 121 37.87 -8.56 17.27
C ARG A 121 38.60 -8.62 15.93
N THR A 122 37.95 -9.09 14.87
CA THR A 122 38.53 -9.13 13.52
C THR A 122 38.87 -7.75 13.01
N LYS A 123 37.97 -6.77 13.18
CA LYS A 123 38.25 -5.36 12.87
C LYS A 123 39.47 -4.82 13.64
N LEU A 124 39.62 -5.17 14.92
CA LEU A 124 40.82 -4.78 15.70
C LEU A 124 42.12 -5.39 15.16
N ILE A 125 42.07 -6.62 14.63
CA ILE A 125 43.23 -7.28 14.01
C ILE A 125 43.60 -6.60 12.69
N GLU A 126 42.61 -6.26 11.86
CA GLU A 126 42.82 -5.52 10.61
C GLU A 126 43.39 -4.12 10.86
N GLU A 127 42.84 -3.39 11.84
CA GLU A 127 43.36 -2.09 12.26
C GLU A 127 44.81 -2.19 12.76
N TRP A 128 45.15 -3.24 13.52
CA TRP A 128 46.53 -3.48 13.97
C TRP A 128 47.47 -3.73 12.79
N GLU A 129 47.07 -4.58 11.83
CA GLU A 129 47.87 -4.81 10.63
C GLU A 129 48.13 -3.51 9.86
N SER A 130 47.09 -2.71 9.66
CA SER A 130 47.19 -1.41 8.98
C SER A 130 48.12 -0.43 9.71
N ALA A 131 48.04 -0.39 11.04
CA ALA A 131 48.92 0.43 11.88
C ALA A 131 50.39 -0.02 11.75
N VAL A 132 50.65 -1.33 11.77
CA VAL A 132 52.00 -1.89 11.57
C VAL A 132 52.57 -1.50 10.21
N ASP A 133 51.79 -1.64 9.14
CA ASP A 133 52.23 -1.29 7.78
C ASP A 133 52.47 0.22 7.61
N THR A 134 51.65 1.03 8.26
CA THR A 134 51.83 2.49 8.31
C THR A 134 53.13 2.85 9.02
N ALA A 135 53.40 2.23 10.18
CA ALA A 135 54.61 2.46 10.96
C ALA A 135 55.88 2.00 10.21
N VAL A 136 55.87 0.84 9.56
CA VAL A 136 57.00 0.37 8.72
C VAL A 136 57.24 1.33 7.56
N THR A 137 56.19 1.76 6.87
CA THR A 137 56.28 2.77 5.81
C THR A 137 56.89 4.06 6.33
N ARG A 138 56.41 4.53 7.48
CA ARG A 138 56.88 5.76 8.13
C ARG A 138 58.36 5.68 8.51
N LYS A 139 58.81 4.56 9.11
CA LYS A 139 60.23 4.29 9.40
C LYS A 139 61.06 4.45 8.12
N ASN A 140 60.67 3.80 7.03
CA ASN A 140 61.43 3.83 5.78
C ASN A 140 61.47 5.23 5.16
N THR A 141 60.35 5.97 5.18
CA THR A 141 60.33 7.37 4.72
C THR A 141 61.27 8.26 5.52
N LEU A 142 61.30 8.13 6.85
CA LEU A 142 62.21 8.91 7.69
C LEU A 142 63.69 8.60 7.42
N ILE A 143 64.02 7.36 7.05
CA ILE A 143 65.37 6.96 6.64
C ILE A 143 65.72 7.59 5.28
N ASP A 144 64.80 7.52 4.30
CA ASP A 144 65.01 8.06 2.95
C ASP A 144 65.12 9.60 2.93
N GLU A 145 64.42 10.28 3.83
CA GLU A 145 64.44 11.75 3.97
C GLU A 145 65.71 12.27 4.68
N ALA A 146 66.50 11.41 5.31
CA ALA A 146 67.68 11.82 6.06
C ALA A 146 68.83 12.21 5.11
N GLU A 147 69.22 13.49 5.12
CA GLU A 147 70.39 13.96 4.37
C GLU A 147 71.70 13.49 5.03
N ILE A 148 72.40 12.57 4.39
CA ILE A 148 73.72 12.09 4.84
C ILE A 148 74.80 13.13 4.45
N PRO A 149 75.56 13.68 5.41
CA PRO A 149 76.62 14.64 5.10
C PRO A 149 77.71 14.03 4.21
N SER A 150 78.03 14.70 3.11
CA SER A 150 78.96 14.19 2.08
C SER A 150 80.44 14.14 2.52
N ASP A 151 80.77 14.73 3.67
CA ASP A 151 82.11 14.88 4.22
C ASP A 151 82.50 13.81 5.27
N LEU A 152 81.60 12.87 5.59
CA LEU A 152 81.86 11.77 6.52
C LEU A 152 82.82 10.71 5.95
N SER A 153 83.69 10.16 6.80
CA SER A 153 84.44 8.94 6.47
C SER A 153 83.51 7.71 6.38
N ALA A 154 84.00 6.59 5.85
CA ALA A 154 83.18 5.39 5.70
C ALA A 154 82.67 4.81 7.04
N GLU A 155 83.45 4.92 8.11
CA GLU A 155 83.05 4.49 9.46
C GLU A 155 82.02 5.47 10.05
N GLU A 156 82.29 6.78 9.98
CA GLU A 156 81.35 7.81 10.48
C GLU A 156 80.02 7.81 9.72
N ARG A 157 80.04 7.49 8.43
CA ARG A 157 78.84 7.35 7.61
C ARG A 157 77.99 6.16 8.05
N LYS A 158 78.63 5.03 8.36
CA LYS A 158 77.93 3.84 8.86
C LYS A 158 77.28 4.13 10.22
N ASP A 159 78.02 4.76 11.13
CA ASP A 159 77.50 5.13 12.45
C ASP A 159 76.35 6.15 12.34
N PHE A 160 76.41 7.07 11.37
CA PHE A 160 75.32 8.01 11.09
C PHE A 160 74.08 7.30 10.51
N GLU A 161 74.25 6.41 9.53
CA GLU A 161 73.16 5.60 8.96
C GLU A 161 72.47 4.75 10.05
N GLU A 162 73.23 4.12 10.95
CA GLU A 162 72.70 3.37 12.09
C GLU A 162 71.92 4.26 13.07
N SER A 163 72.42 5.47 13.36
CA SER A 163 71.73 6.43 14.22
C SER A 163 70.44 6.97 13.60
N VAL A 164 70.41 7.18 12.27
CA VAL A 164 69.20 7.58 11.53
C VAL A 164 68.16 6.47 11.57
N GLU A 165 68.58 5.22 11.31
CA GLU A 165 67.69 4.07 11.38
C GLU A 165 67.09 3.89 12.78
N GLU A 166 67.90 4.03 13.84
CA GLU A 166 67.44 3.94 15.22
C GLU A 166 66.46 5.06 15.56
N GLY A 167 66.73 6.31 15.16
CA GLY A 167 65.84 7.44 15.40
C GLY A 167 64.51 7.35 14.63
N ALA A 168 64.55 6.87 13.38
CA ALA A 168 63.37 6.61 12.57
C ALA A 168 62.52 5.48 13.16
N ALA A 169 63.17 4.40 13.61
CA ALA A 169 62.50 3.28 14.26
C ALA A 169 61.83 3.71 15.57
N GLU A 170 62.50 4.51 16.40
CA GLU A 170 61.93 4.97 17.68
C GLU A 170 60.73 5.92 17.47
N THR A 171 60.79 6.78 16.45
CA THR A 171 59.67 7.68 16.10
C THR A 171 58.45 6.90 15.62
N ALA A 172 58.63 6.00 14.64
CA ALA A 172 57.54 5.17 14.13
C ALA A 172 57.00 4.20 15.19
N LYS A 173 57.87 3.71 16.09
CA LYS A 173 57.47 2.88 17.23
C LYS A 173 56.61 3.65 18.21
N ALA A 174 56.92 4.92 18.52
CA ALA A 174 56.10 5.72 19.43
C ALA A 174 54.67 5.89 18.89
N GLU A 175 54.52 6.18 17.59
CA GLU A 175 53.21 6.25 16.93
C GLU A 175 52.47 4.90 16.99
N LEU A 176 53.16 3.80 16.68
CA LEU A 176 52.58 2.46 16.74
C LEU A 176 52.22 2.02 18.18
N GLU A 177 52.94 2.51 19.20
CA GLU A 177 52.62 2.26 20.60
C GLU A 177 51.34 2.98 21.04
N ASP A 178 51.09 4.19 20.54
CA ASP A 178 49.86 4.94 20.77
C ASP A 178 48.66 4.20 20.15
N ASP A 179 48.78 3.77 18.88
CA ASP A 179 47.75 2.97 18.19
C ASP A 179 47.49 1.65 18.95
N ARG A 180 48.54 0.96 19.39
CA ARG A 180 48.42 -0.27 20.17
C ARG A 180 47.65 -0.05 21.47
N GLU A 181 47.86 1.06 22.19
CA GLU A 181 47.15 1.30 23.45
C GLU A 181 45.68 1.67 23.23
N ALA A 182 45.37 2.38 22.14
CA ALA A 182 43.99 2.62 21.72
C ALA A 182 43.27 1.30 21.39
N LEU A 183 43.92 0.42 20.61
CA LEU A 183 43.40 -0.91 20.28
C LEU A 183 43.23 -1.79 21.52
N ARG A 184 44.17 -1.78 22.46
CA ARG A 184 44.06 -2.49 23.74
C ARG A 184 42.90 -2.01 24.60
N THR A 185 42.61 -0.72 24.59
CA THR A 185 41.48 -0.17 25.34
C THR A 185 40.16 -0.65 24.74
N ARG A 186 40.02 -0.64 23.41
CA ARG A 186 38.86 -1.19 22.71
C ARG A 186 38.70 -2.71 22.91
N ASP A 187 39.79 -3.46 22.83
CA ASP A 187 39.82 -4.92 23.10
C ASP A 187 39.33 -5.25 24.51
N ARG A 188 39.83 -4.52 25.53
CA ARG A 188 39.37 -4.70 26.92
C ARG A 188 37.87 -4.44 27.04
N ASN A 189 37.39 -3.31 26.51
CA ASN A 189 35.96 -2.98 26.58
C ASN A 189 35.11 -4.03 25.86
N ASN A 190 35.51 -4.47 24.66
CA ASN A 190 34.79 -5.49 23.88
C ASN A 190 34.68 -6.82 24.65
N HIS A 191 35.80 -7.27 25.24
CA HIS A 191 35.82 -8.50 26.02
C HIS A 191 35.08 -8.39 27.36
N ASP A 192 35.16 -7.24 28.04
CA ASP A 192 34.46 -7.06 29.30
C ASP A 192 32.94 -7.02 29.06
N THR A 193 32.47 -6.39 27.97
CA THR A 193 31.07 -6.49 27.51
C THR A 193 30.66 -7.93 27.23
N LEU A 194 31.50 -8.72 26.53
CA LEU A 194 31.18 -10.13 26.28
C LEU A 194 31.00 -10.93 27.59
N LEU A 195 31.83 -10.68 28.61
CA LEU A 195 31.71 -11.37 29.90
C LEU A 195 30.45 -10.96 30.66
N ASP A 196 30.15 -9.66 30.67
CA ASP A 196 28.94 -9.14 31.32
C ASP A 196 27.68 -9.71 30.64
N GLU A 197 27.64 -9.77 29.31
CA GLU A 197 26.53 -10.38 28.57
C GLU A 197 26.46 -11.90 28.81
N ALA A 198 27.60 -12.61 28.86
CA ALA A 198 27.60 -14.05 29.16
C ALA A 198 26.97 -14.37 30.52
N GLU A 199 27.28 -13.57 31.55
CA GLU A 199 26.68 -13.70 32.88
C GLU A 199 25.18 -13.37 32.82
N ALA A 200 24.81 -12.27 32.16
CA ALA A 200 23.42 -11.84 32.05
C ALA A 200 22.54 -12.87 31.29
N HIS A 201 23.01 -13.44 30.19
CA HIS A 201 22.31 -14.53 29.48
C HIS A 201 22.18 -15.78 30.35
N GLY A 202 23.21 -16.12 31.12
CA GLY A 202 23.18 -17.24 32.06
C GLY A 202 22.12 -17.06 33.16
N ASP A 203 22.03 -15.87 33.73
CA ASP A 203 21.03 -15.51 34.74
C ASP A 203 19.62 -15.56 34.14
N ARG A 204 19.40 -14.97 32.95
CA ARG A 204 18.08 -15.00 32.27
C ARG A 204 17.62 -16.41 31.93
N LEU A 205 18.51 -17.29 31.45
CA LEU A 205 18.21 -18.70 31.23
C LEU A 205 17.84 -19.44 32.53
N ALA A 206 18.46 -19.08 33.66
CA ALA A 206 18.16 -19.67 34.96
C ALA A 206 16.82 -19.18 35.54
N GLU A 207 16.49 -17.91 35.31
CA GLU A 207 15.21 -17.30 35.72
C GLU A 207 14.03 -17.77 34.88
N GLY A 208 14.24 -18.00 33.59
CA GLY A 208 13.21 -18.41 32.63
C GLY A 208 12.40 -17.22 32.07
N PRO A 209 11.20 -17.49 31.49
CA PRO A 209 10.39 -16.49 30.80
C PRO A 209 9.65 -15.56 31.78
N THR A 210 10.37 -14.73 32.51
CA THR A 210 9.79 -13.61 33.26
C THR A 210 9.27 -12.54 32.29
N PRO A 211 8.31 -11.69 32.70
CA PRO A 211 7.81 -10.60 31.84
C PRO A 211 8.94 -9.74 31.26
N ASP A 212 9.88 -9.29 32.10
CA ASP A 212 11.01 -8.46 31.70
C ASP A 212 11.93 -9.17 30.70
N ASN A 213 12.20 -10.47 30.87
CA ASN A 213 13.07 -11.24 29.97
C ASN A 213 12.41 -11.47 28.61
N VAL A 214 11.11 -11.73 28.59
CA VAL A 214 10.32 -11.91 27.36
C VAL A 214 10.21 -10.59 26.60
N GLU A 215 9.85 -9.51 27.30
CA GLU A 215 9.75 -8.17 26.72
C GLU A 215 11.08 -7.74 26.09
N ARG A 216 12.21 -8.03 26.75
CA ARG A 216 13.54 -7.85 26.16
C ARG A 216 13.69 -8.61 24.85
N LEU A 217 13.38 -9.91 24.81
CA LEU A 217 13.53 -10.74 23.61
C LEU A 217 12.60 -10.29 22.46
N VAL A 218 11.40 -9.81 22.80
CA VAL A 218 10.48 -9.16 21.85
C VAL A 218 11.10 -7.89 21.28
N ASN A 219 11.55 -6.98 22.16
CA ASN A 219 12.12 -5.69 21.76
C ASN A 219 13.43 -5.87 20.96
N THR A 220 14.23 -6.88 21.28
CA THR A 220 15.45 -7.23 20.51
C THR A 220 15.16 -8.11 19.30
N GLY A 221 13.93 -8.58 19.07
CA GLY A 221 13.55 -9.32 17.87
C GLY A 221 13.83 -10.79 17.81
N HIS A 222 14.27 -11.38 18.91
CA HIS A 222 14.48 -12.81 18.96
C HIS A 222 13.15 -13.54 19.19
N MET A 223 12.18 -12.92 19.87
CA MET A 223 10.85 -13.49 20.11
C MET A 223 9.78 -12.72 19.33
N ASN A 224 9.29 -13.31 18.25
CA ASN A 224 8.19 -12.78 17.43
C ASN A 224 6.85 -13.39 17.88
N TRP A 225 6.04 -13.88 16.94
CA TRP A 225 4.71 -14.40 17.23
C TRP A 225 4.69 -15.71 18.03
N SER A 226 5.79 -16.46 18.12
CA SER A 226 5.78 -17.76 18.81
C SER A 226 5.35 -17.66 20.27
N GLY A 227 5.79 -16.63 20.99
CA GLY A 227 5.37 -16.43 22.38
C GLY A 227 3.86 -16.26 22.49
N PHE A 228 3.29 -15.40 21.63
CA PHE A 228 1.86 -15.17 21.53
C PHE A 228 1.11 -16.44 21.07
N ASN A 229 1.59 -17.13 20.05
CA ASN A 229 0.97 -18.35 19.52
C ASN A 229 0.91 -19.48 20.56
N ILE A 230 1.84 -19.53 21.53
CA ILE A 230 1.82 -20.51 22.64
C ILE A 230 0.86 -20.06 23.76
N LYS A 231 0.91 -18.80 24.16
CA LYS A 231 0.29 -18.29 25.40
C LYS A 231 -0.96 -17.45 25.21
N GLY A 232 -1.30 -17.10 23.98
CA GLY A 232 -2.36 -16.16 23.66
C GLY A 232 -2.14 -14.83 24.37
N GLU A 233 -3.21 -14.26 24.91
CA GLU A 233 -3.22 -12.95 25.58
C GLU A 233 -2.30 -12.84 26.81
N GLU A 234 -1.82 -13.96 27.36
CA GLU A 234 -0.86 -14.00 28.48
C GLU A 234 0.58 -13.64 28.06
N ALA A 235 0.92 -13.75 26.77
CA ALA A 235 2.24 -13.40 26.25
C ALA A 235 2.34 -11.92 25.86
N ALA A 236 3.58 -11.42 25.85
CA ALA A 236 3.90 -10.14 25.23
C ALA A 236 3.65 -10.22 23.72
N LEU A 237 3.10 -9.13 23.15
CA LEU A 237 2.92 -9.00 21.72
C LEU A 237 4.24 -8.53 21.10
N PRO A 238 4.59 -9.00 19.89
CA PRO A 238 5.80 -8.56 19.19
C PRO A 238 5.70 -7.13 18.63
N VAL A 239 4.61 -6.41 18.92
CA VAL A 239 4.33 -5.05 18.46
C VAL A 239 4.37 -4.07 19.63
N THR A 240 5.55 -3.54 19.89
CA THR A 240 5.80 -2.52 20.92
C THR A 240 6.33 -1.24 20.27
N PRO A 241 6.16 -0.06 20.90
CA PRO A 241 6.75 1.18 20.40
C PRO A 241 8.28 1.07 20.23
N GLU A 242 9.00 0.49 21.21
CA GLU A 242 10.45 0.35 21.15
C GLU A 242 10.90 -0.54 19.99
N ARG A 243 10.11 -1.58 19.67
CA ARG A 243 10.33 -2.44 18.51
C ARG A 243 10.04 -1.67 17.20
N ALA A 244 8.98 -0.88 17.16
CA ALA A 244 8.64 -0.03 16.02
C ALA A 244 9.78 0.94 15.70
N GLU A 245 10.33 1.64 16.70
CA GLU A 245 11.47 2.54 16.50
C GLU A 245 12.70 1.79 15.94
N ARG A 246 12.96 0.57 16.45
CA ARG A 246 14.05 -0.28 15.94
C ARG A 246 13.82 -0.63 14.49
N ASP A 247 12.63 -1.10 14.15
CA ASP A 247 12.28 -1.53 12.80
C ASP A 247 12.29 -0.33 11.83
N ALA A 248 11.84 0.85 12.27
CA ALA A 248 11.95 2.10 11.50
C ALA A 248 13.42 2.44 11.20
N ARG A 249 14.31 2.36 12.19
CA ARG A 249 15.76 2.58 12.00
C ARG A 249 16.38 1.51 11.10
N VAL A 250 15.93 0.26 11.20
CA VAL A 250 16.40 -0.82 10.34
C VAL A 250 15.99 -0.51 8.91
N LEU A 251 14.68 -0.38 8.65
CA LEU A 251 14.09 -0.10 7.33
C LEU A 251 14.70 1.16 6.71
N GLY A 252 14.89 2.23 7.50
CA GLY A 252 15.48 3.47 7.01
C GLY A 252 16.89 3.32 6.42
N ARG A 253 17.71 2.40 6.93
CA ARG A 253 19.03 2.11 6.35
C ARG A 253 18.98 1.49 4.95
N TYR A 254 17.86 0.88 4.58
CA TYR A 254 17.66 0.19 3.30
C TYR A 254 16.85 1.01 2.31
N LEU A 255 15.85 1.74 2.80
CA LEU A 255 14.96 2.55 1.98
C LEU A 255 15.66 3.85 1.53
N GLY A 256 16.63 4.36 2.30
CA GLY A 256 17.46 5.51 1.92
C GLY A 256 18.56 5.18 0.89
N GLY A 257 19.05 6.21 0.18
CA GLY A 257 20.01 6.09 -0.93
C GLY A 257 21.42 5.58 -0.58
N ASP A 258 21.67 5.11 0.64
CA ASP A 258 22.96 4.58 1.10
C ASP A 258 23.19 3.10 0.75
N GLY A 259 22.21 2.44 0.10
CA GLY A 259 22.40 1.22 -0.69
C GLY A 259 22.98 0.02 0.07
N LYS A 260 22.54 -0.22 1.31
CA LYS A 260 22.89 -1.47 2.01
C LYS A 260 22.15 -2.66 1.40
N GLU A 261 22.86 -3.77 1.16
CA GLU A 261 22.24 -5.04 0.77
C GLU A 261 21.33 -5.56 1.89
N SER A 262 20.08 -5.92 1.53
CA SER A 262 19.07 -6.51 2.42
C SER A 262 19.65 -7.58 3.34
N ASP A 263 19.68 -7.29 4.64
CA ASP A 263 20.14 -8.20 5.69
C ASP A 263 18.98 -8.94 6.37
N GLU A 264 19.29 -9.75 7.39
CA GLU A 264 18.30 -10.52 8.13
C GLU A 264 17.34 -9.61 8.94
N ASP A 265 17.86 -8.53 9.52
CA ASP A 265 17.07 -7.56 10.29
C ASP A 265 16.01 -6.86 9.42
N TYR A 266 16.38 -6.46 8.20
CA TYR A 266 15.45 -5.88 7.24
C TYR A 266 14.30 -6.82 6.91
N ARG A 267 14.62 -8.07 6.56
CA ARG A 267 13.61 -9.09 6.24
C ARG A 267 12.73 -9.41 7.45
N ALA A 268 13.30 -9.41 8.65
CA ALA A 268 12.54 -9.60 9.87
C ALA A 268 11.54 -8.47 10.13
N ALA A 269 11.93 -7.20 9.92
CA ALA A 269 11.04 -6.05 10.03
C ALA A 269 9.89 -6.11 9.01
N LEU A 270 10.19 -6.39 7.73
CA LEU A 270 9.16 -6.55 6.70
C LEU A 270 8.25 -7.76 6.97
N SER A 271 8.79 -8.89 7.43
CA SER A 271 7.99 -10.07 7.77
C SER A 271 7.04 -9.79 8.94
N LEU A 272 7.46 -9.00 9.94
CA LEU A 272 6.57 -8.56 11.01
C LEU A 272 5.46 -7.68 10.45
N LEU A 273 5.76 -6.70 9.62
CA LEU A 273 4.74 -5.88 8.95
C LEU A 273 3.75 -6.71 8.12
N GLN A 274 4.25 -7.60 7.26
CA GLN A 274 3.42 -8.52 6.48
C GLN A 274 2.48 -9.33 7.37
N SER A 275 2.98 -9.81 8.51
CA SER A 275 2.18 -10.60 9.45
C SER A 275 1.07 -9.79 10.14
N LEU A 276 1.30 -8.50 10.37
CA LEU A 276 0.31 -7.58 10.91
C LEU A 276 -0.77 -7.29 9.87
N ASN A 277 -0.35 -7.09 8.63
CA ASN A 277 -1.25 -6.78 7.52
C ASN A 277 -2.14 -7.98 7.16
N ALA A 278 -1.58 -9.19 7.16
CA ALA A 278 -2.31 -10.44 6.91
C ALA A 278 -3.15 -10.91 8.11
N GLY A 279 -2.87 -10.40 9.31
CA GLY A 279 -3.33 -10.98 10.56
C GLY A 279 -4.74 -10.58 10.95
N SER A 280 -5.72 -11.49 10.79
CA SER A 280 -7.05 -11.33 11.43
C SER A 280 -6.94 -11.09 12.95
N PHE A 281 -5.92 -11.68 13.60
CA PHE A 281 -5.62 -11.52 15.02
C PHE A 281 -5.38 -10.07 15.45
N ALA A 282 -4.67 -9.28 14.63
CA ALA A 282 -4.36 -7.88 14.94
C ALA A 282 -5.63 -7.09 15.31
N PHE A 283 -6.77 -7.47 14.74
CA PHE A 283 -8.04 -6.78 14.90
C PHE A 283 -9.09 -7.59 15.69
N GLN A 284 -8.76 -8.77 16.21
CA GLN A 284 -9.68 -9.65 16.94
C GLN A 284 -10.15 -9.08 18.29
N ASN A 285 -9.30 -8.34 19.00
CA ASN A 285 -9.65 -7.71 20.27
C ASN A 285 -9.04 -6.30 20.38
N ASP A 286 -9.62 -5.48 21.27
CA ASP A 286 -9.22 -4.08 21.44
C ASP A 286 -7.75 -3.92 21.86
N LYS A 287 -7.21 -4.83 22.69
CA LYS A 287 -5.83 -4.73 23.20
C LYS A 287 -4.82 -4.94 22.07
N SER A 288 -4.98 -6.00 21.29
CA SER A 288 -4.12 -6.29 20.12
C SER A 288 -4.23 -5.17 19.09
N ARG A 289 -5.45 -4.71 18.83
CA ARG A 289 -5.72 -3.61 17.90
C ARG A 289 -4.97 -2.35 18.27
N HIS A 290 -5.08 -1.91 19.52
CA HIS A 290 -4.36 -0.72 19.99
C HIS A 290 -2.84 -0.91 19.88
N ALA A 291 -2.31 -2.09 20.23
CA ALA A 291 -0.87 -2.35 20.13
C ALA A 291 -0.36 -2.33 18.69
N VAL A 292 -1.13 -2.86 17.72
CA VAL A 292 -0.77 -2.80 16.30
C VAL A 292 -0.81 -1.37 15.78
N ILE A 293 -1.86 -0.60 16.11
CA ILE A 293 -1.96 0.80 15.68
C ILE A 293 -0.84 1.64 16.30
N GLU A 294 -0.57 1.49 17.59
CA GLU A 294 0.54 2.19 18.26
C GLU A 294 1.91 1.83 17.67
N TYR A 295 2.12 0.56 17.30
CA TYR A 295 3.31 0.11 16.56
C TYR A 295 3.42 0.79 15.19
N LEU A 296 2.34 0.80 14.39
CA LEU A 296 2.35 1.42 13.06
C LEU A 296 2.55 2.95 13.16
N GLU A 297 1.85 3.63 14.07
CA GLU A 297 2.03 5.06 14.35
C GLU A 297 3.48 5.39 14.67
N THR A 298 4.09 4.63 15.59
CA THR A 298 5.48 4.84 15.99
C THR A 298 6.44 4.54 14.83
N LEU A 299 6.22 3.44 14.11
CA LEU A 299 7.06 3.01 12.99
C LEU A 299 7.08 4.08 11.89
N TYR A 300 5.92 4.51 11.42
CA TYR A 300 5.87 5.51 10.36
C TYR A 300 6.24 6.91 10.85
N GLY A 301 5.97 7.25 12.11
CA GLY A 301 6.45 8.48 12.72
C GLY A 301 7.98 8.59 12.70
N ASP A 302 8.67 7.52 13.10
CA ASP A 302 10.14 7.46 13.07
C ASP A 302 10.71 7.41 11.64
N LEU A 303 10.02 6.76 10.70
CA LEU A 303 10.42 6.77 9.29
C LEU A 303 10.30 8.17 8.68
N GLU A 304 9.24 8.90 9.01
CA GLU A 304 9.03 10.30 8.61
C GLU A 304 10.16 11.19 9.16
N GLU A 305 10.52 11.05 10.44
CA GLU A 305 11.62 11.84 11.03
C GLU A 305 12.97 11.56 10.33
N GLN A 306 13.24 10.29 10.03
CA GLN A 306 14.46 9.88 9.32
C GLN A 306 14.50 10.38 7.87
N ALA A 307 13.35 10.44 7.21
CA ALA A 307 13.21 10.99 5.86
C ALA A 307 13.46 12.51 5.80
N GLY A 308 13.44 13.20 6.95
CA GLY A 308 13.65 14.64 7.02
C GLY A 308 12.57 15.43 6.28
N ALA A 309 12.93 16.60 5.76
CA ALA A 309 11.99 17.53 5.13
C ALA A 309 11.30 16.99 3.86
N THR A 310 11.76 15.84 3.34
CA THR A 310 11.24 15.21 2.11
C THR A 310 10.15 14.16 2.35
N GLY A 311 9.91 13.74 3.60
CA GLY A 311 8.82 12.82 3.95
C GLY A 311 8.97 11.38 3.42
N ILE A 312 8.08 10.49 3.87
CA ILE A 312 8.07 9.07 3.48
C ILE A 312 7.96 8.83 1.96
N PRO A 313 7.09 9.52 1.20
CA PRO A 313 6.99 9.33 -0.25
C PRO A 313 8.36 9.42 -0.93
N ARG A 314 9.04 10.56 -0.86
CA ARG A 314 10.36 10.76 -1.49
C ARG A 314 11.43 9.83 -0.95
N TYR A 315 11.34 9.51 0.34
CA TYR A 315 12.29 8.63 0.99
C TYR A 315 12.27 7.22 0.41
N ILE A 316 11.09 6.69 0.13
CA ILE A 316 10.89 5.34 -0.40
C ILE A 316 10.99 5.32 -1.94
N GLY A 317 10.50 6.36 -2.62
CA GLY A 317 10.46 6.39 -4.08
C GLY A 317 11.79 6.68 -4.78
N GLY A 318 12.77 7.26 -4.07
CA GLY A 318 14.06 7.70 -4.62
C GLY A 318 15.07 6.61 -5.00
N SER A 319 14.80 5.32 -4.72
CA SER A 319 15.72 4.22 -5.10
C SER A 319 15.07 3.26 -6.11
N ASP A 320 15.60 3.17 -7.32
CA ASP A 320 15.12 2.26 -8.38
C ASP A 320 15.32 0.76 -8.03
N GLU A 321 16.02 0.46 -6.93
CA GLU A 321 16.35 -0.91 -6.52
C GLU A 321 15.24 -1.59 -5.68
N LEU A 322 14.28 -0.85 -5.14
CA LEU A 322 13.17 -1.41 -4.37
C LEU A 322 12.13 -2.09 -5.27
N VAL A 323 11.85 -3.37 -5.00
CA VAL A 323 10.82 -4.16 -5.70
C VAL A 323 9.47 -4.06 -4.99
N ALA A 324 8.37 -4.32 -5.72
CA ALA A 324 7.01 -4.25 -5.16
C ALA A 324 6.81 -5.14 -3.91
N GLU A 325 7.51 -6.27 -3.80
CA GLU A 325 7.45 -7.19 -2.65
C GLU A 325 7.95 -6.52 -1.34
N ASP A 326 8.93 -5.61 -1.45
CA ASP A 326 9.47 -4.87 -0.31
C ASP A 326 8.58 -3.67 0.09
N LEU A 327 7.84 -3.12 -0.87
CA LEU A 327 6.98 -1.94 -0.67
C LEU A 327 5.59 -2.29 -0.18
N SER A 328 5.07 -3.47 -0.56
CA SER A 328 3.73 -3.94 -0.20
C SER A 328 3.44 -3.85 1.31
N PRO A 329 4.32 -4.34 2.21
CA PRO A 329 4.05 -4.31 3.64
C PRO A 329 3.95 -2.89 4.20
N LEU A 330 4.69 -1.95 3.60
CA LEU A 330 4.69 -0.55 3.96
C LEU A 330 3.45 0.18 3.41
N ALA A 331 3.00 -0.16 2.20
CA ALA A 331 1.77 0.41 1.65
C ALA A 331 0.53 -0.06 2.44
N ASP A 332 0.47 -1.35 2.75
CA ASP A 332 -0.64 -1.96 3.48
C ASP A 332 -0.75 -1.41 4.91
N GLY A 333 0.39 -1.21 5.59
CA GLY A 333 0.39 -0.63 6.93
C GLY A 333 -0.13 0.82 6.95
N ILE A 334 0.08 1.61 5.88
CA ILE A 334 -0.51 2.96 5.74
C ILE A 334 -2.03 2.86 5.60
N LEU A 335 -2.51 1.95 4.75
CA LEU A 335 -3.95 1.75 4.56
C LEU A 335 -4.62 1.31 5.88
N ILE A 336 -4.00 0.37 6.60
CA ILE A 336 -4.46 -0.07 7.92
C ILE A 336 -4.46 1.06 8.94
N LEU A 337 -3.38 1.85 8.98
CA LEU A 337 -3.25 2.97 9.91
C LEU A 337 -4.27 4.07 9.63
N SER A 338 -4.69 4.24 8.39
CA SER A 338 -5.75 5.19 8.03
C SER A 338 -7.16 4.73 8.41
N ASP A 339 -7.36 3.42 8.63
CA ASP A 339 -8.67 2.78 8.73
C ASP A 339 -9.23 2.77 10.16
N THR A 340 -10.32 3.51 10.36
CA THR A 340 -11.01 3.62 11.64
C THR A 340 -11.68 2.32 12.12
N GLU A 341 -12.08 1.43 11.20
CA GLU A 341 -12.63 0.12 11.59
C GLU A 341 -11.54 -0.76 12.22
N LYS A 342 -10.30 -0.61 11.74
CA LYS A 342 -9.08 -1.23 12.25
C LYS A 342 -8.49 -0.49 13.44
N GLY A 343 -9.07 0.63 13.87
CA GLY A 343 -8.64 1.41 15.03
C GLY A 343 -7.64 2.52 14.72
N GLY A 344 -7.26 2.68 13.45
CA GLY A 344 -6.47 3.80 12.96
C GLY A 344 -7.29 5.07 12.75
N SER A 345 -6.68 6.08 12.13
CA SER A 345 -7.35 7.31 11.73
C SER A 345 -6.54 8.10 10.71
N PHE A 346 -7.16 9.07 10.05
CA PHE A 346 -6.44 10.01 9.18
C PHE A 346 -5.37 10.79 9.94
N ASP A 347 -5.66 11.22 11.18
CA ASP A 347 -4.74 12.00 12.01
C ASP A 347 -3.52 11.18 12.50
N ALA A 348 -3.66 9.85 12.52
CA ALA A 348 -2.59 8.92 12.89
C ALA A 348 -1.56 8.73 11.77
N LEU A 349 -1.90 9.11 10.52
CA LEU A 349 -0.99 9.00 9.39
C LEU A 349 0.21 9.94 9.54
N PRO A 350 1.36 9.60 8.94
CA PRO A 350 2.49 10.53 8.83
C PRO A 350 2.10 11.82 8.10
N GLN A 351 2.72 12.93 8.46
CA GLN A 351 2.36 14.23 7.91
C GLN A 351 2.56 14.31 6.40
N SER A 352 3.62 13.71 5.84
CA SER A 352 3.81 13.64 4.39
C SER A 352 2.65 12.93 3.67
N VAL A 353 2.15 11.83 4.23
CA VAL A 353 1.00 11.09 3.69
C VAL A 353 -0.28 11.94 3.79
N GLN A 354 -0.51 12.60 4.92
CA GLN A 354 -1.62 13.53 5.09
C GLN A 354 -1.55 14.69 4.07
N ASN A 355 -0.36 15.24 3.84
CA ASN A 355 -0.15 16.34 2.88
C ASN A 355 -0.48 15.92 1.45
N VAL A 356 -0.01 14.75 1.01
CA VAL A 356 -0.37 14.21 -0.31
C VAL A 356 -1.88 13.98 -0.38
N ALA A 357 -2.49 13.38 0.64
CA ALA A 357 -3.93 13.14 0.66
C ALA A 357 -4.78 14.43 0.67
N LEU A 358 -4.31 15.51 1.31
CA LEU A 358 -5.02 16.81 1.31
C LEU A 358 -4.73 17.66 0.07
N GLY A 359 -3.65 17.33 -0.65
CA GLY A 359 -3.22 18.08 -1.82
C GLY A 359 -2.61 19.45 -1.51
N PRO A 360 -2.29 20.23 -2.56
CA PRO A 360 -1.53 21.47 -2.44
C PRO A 360 -2.35 22.59 -1.78
N GLY A 361 -1.68 23.41 -0.98
CA GLY A 361 -2.29 24.52 -0.24
C GLY A 361 -2.76 24.16 1.17
N HIS A 362 -2.56 22.92 1.60
CA HIS A 362 -2.68 22.52 3.01
C HIS A 362 -1.31 22.40 3.63
N GLY A 363 -1.12 22.85 4.86
CA GLY A 363 0.17 22.67 5.48
C GLY A 363 0.21 23.09 6.95
N GLN A 364 1.20 22.56 7.65
CA GLN A 364 1.32 22.74 9.10
C GLN A 364 1.75 24.14 9.49
N THR A 365 1.55 24.45 10.77
CA THR A 365 2.29 25.52 11.43
C THR A 365 3.71 25.03 11.78
N ASP A 366 4.75 25.70 11.29
CA ASP A 366 6.14 25.41 11.64
C ASP A 366 6.40 25.56 13.15
N TYR A 367 7.60 25.18 13.59
CA TYR A 367 8.07 25.36 14.98
C TYR A 367 8.03 26.81 15.49
N ALA A 368 7.90 27.80 14.59
CA ALA A 368 7.72 29.21 14.92
C ALA A 368 6.25 29.67 14.88
N GLY A 369 5.31 28.77 14.60
CA GLY A 369 3.88 29.03 14.50
C GLY A 369 3.45 29.69 13.18
N ASN A 370 4.23 29.57 12.10
CA ASN A 370 3.86 30.02 10.76
C ASN A 370 3.32 28.87 9.92
N GLU A 371 2.19 29.08 9.25
CA GLU A 371 1.65 28.12 8.29
C GLU A 371 2.64 27.93 7.11
N VAL A 372 3.30 26.78 7.04
CA VAL A 372 4.09 26.30 5.91
C VAL A 372 3.15 25.52 5.03
N LEU A 373 2.66 26.18 3.99
CA LEU A 373 1.79 25.57 3.00
C LEU A 373 2.59 24.53 2.21
N TYR A 374 2.02 23.33 2.08
CA TYR A 374 2.49 22.34 1.12
C TYR A 374 2.23 22.89 -0.28
N ASP A 375 3.29 23.24 -0.98
CA ASP A 375 3.15 23.92 -2.27
C ASP A 375 2.88 22.94 -3.41
N LEU A 376 2.48 23.49 -4.56
CA LEU A 376 2.17 22.69 -5.74
C LEU A 376 3.38 21.89 -6.24
N SER A 377 4.59 22.45 -6.11
CA SER A 377 5.82 21.79 -6.56
C SER A 377 6.16 20.59 -5.67
N ASP A 378 5.91 20.72 -4.36
CA ASP A 378 6.12 19.62 -3.43
C ASP A 378 5.11 18.51 -3.65
N TYR A 379 3.82 18.86 -3.82
CA TYR A 379 2.78 17.91 -4.18
C TYR A 379 3.11 17.14 -5.46
N GLN A 380 3.46 17.86 -6.54
CA GLN A 380 3.83 17.21 -7.81
C GLN A 380 5.12 16.38 -7.70
N GLY A 381 6.03 16.73 -6.79
CA GLY A 381 7.24 15.96 -6.51
C GLY A 381 6.97 14.67 -5.72
N ASP A 382 5.96 14.65 -4.86
CA ASP A 382 5.69 13.52 -3.96
C ASP A 382 4.76 12.48 -4.57
N ILE A 383 3.87 12.89 -5.48
CA ILE A 383 2.87 12.00 -6.10
C ILE A 383 3.50 10.78 -6.78
N PRO A 384 4.57 10.88 -7.61
CA PRO A 384 5.15 9.70 -8.25
C PRO A 384 5.68 8.68 -7.25
N ASP A 385 6.36 9.17 -6.22
CA ASP A 385 6.97 8.32 -5.19
C ASP A 385 5.91 7.67 -4.30
N PHE A 386 4.87 8.43 -3.94
CA PHE A 386 3.74 7.89 -3.18
C PHE A 386 2.93 6.88 -4.01
N ALA A 387 2.65 7.18 -5.28
CA ALA A 387 1.98 6.25 -6.19
C ALA A 387 2.78 4.95 -6.35
N ARG A 388 4.12 5.03 -6.44
CA ARG A 388 4.98 3.84 -6.49
C ARG A 388 4.84 2.97 -5.24
N LEU A 389 4.83 3.57 -4.05
CA LEU A 389 4.58 2.85 -2.79
C LEU A 389 3.20 2.20 -2.82
N MET A 390 2.16 3.00 -3.09
CA MET A 390 0.78 2.57 -2.95
C MET A 390 0.37 1.53 -4.00
N ARG A 391 0.95 1.52 -5.21
CA ARG A 391 0.77 0.45 -6.21
C ARG A 391 1.16 -0.94 -5.71
N ALA A 392 2.01 -1.02 -4.68
CA ALA A 392 2.40 -2.30 -4.08
C ALA A 392 1.39 -2.81 -3.04
N SER A 393 0.38 -2.01 -2.68
CA SER A 393 -0.66 -2.43 -1.72
C SER A 393 -1.46 -3.63 -2.22
N ASP A 394 -1.95 -4.41 -1.26
CA ASP A 394 -2.91 -5.48 -1.51
C ASP A 394 -4.19 -4.89 -2.17
N PRO A 395 -4.63 -5.41 -3.33
CA PRO A 395 -5.83 -4.92 -4.02
C PRO A 395 -7.11 -5.09 -3.20
N ASP A 396 -7.17 -6.04 -2.26
CA ASP A 396 -8.33 -6.26 -1.39
C ASP A 396 -8.30 -5.35 -0.14
N LEU A 397 -7.24 -4.58 0.05
CA LEU A 397 -7.10 -3.65 1.17
C LEU A 397 -7.50 -2.24 0.76
N GLN A 398 -8.35 -1.62 1.58
CA GLN A 398 -8.79 -0.24 1.44
C GLN A 398 -8.21 0.65 2.54
N GLY A 399 -8.06 1.93 2.22
CA GLY A 399 -7.79 2.97 3.22
C GLY A 399 -9.04 3.32 4.02
N GLY A 400 -8.88 4.09 5.09
CA GLY A 400 -9.99 4.61 5.88
C GLY A 400 -10.68 5.81 5.23
N TYR A 401 -11.89 6.09 5.72
CA TYR A 401 -12.78 7.14 5.19
C TYR A 401 -12.06 8.47 4.94
N GLY A 402 -11.35 9.00 5.95
CA GLY A 402 -10.68 10.30 5.85
C GLY A 402 -9.53 10.33 4.85
N PHE A 403 -8.74 9.26 4.75
CA PHE A 403 -7.66 9.16 3.76
C PHE A 403 -8.21 9.09 2.34
N SER A 404 -9.15 8.17 2.11
CA SER A 404 -9.77 7.96 0.80
C SER A 404 -10.50 9.21 0.32
N LEU A 405 -11.40 9.78 1.14
CA LEU A 405 -12.15 10.99 0.79
C LEU A 405 -11.22 12.15 0.45
N ASN A 406 -10.20 12.39 1.28
CA ASN A 406 -9.30 13.50 1.05
C ASN A 406 -8.49 13.30 -0.22
N MET A 407 -7.90 12.11 -0.41
CA MET A 407 -7.09 11.80 -1.60
C MET A 407 -7.90 11.95 -2.89
N THR A 408 -9.09 11.32 -2.96
CA THR A 408 -9.97 11.41 -4.13
C THR A 408 -10.34 12.87 -4.42
N SER A 409 -10.68 13.64 -3.38
CA SER A 409 -11.02 15.06 -3.52
C SER A 409 -9.83 15.91 -3.96
N ALA A 410 -8.65 15.66 -3.41
CA ALA A 410 -7.40 16.35 -3.73
C ALA A 410 -6.99 16.14 -5.18
N ILE A 411 -7.08 14.90 -5.68
CA ILE A 411 -6.82 14.59 -7.09
C ILE A 411 -7.83 15.32 -7.98
N GLY A 412 -9.13 15.22 -7.68
CA GLY A 412 -10.18 15.90 -8.45
C GLY A 412 -10.03 17.41 -8.49
N GLY A 413 -9.88 18.05 -7.33
CA GLY A 413 -9.69 19.50 -7.25
C GLY A 413 -8.38 19.97 -7.87
N HIS A 414 -7.32 19.15 -7.85
CA HIS A 414 -6.09 19.44 -8.58
C HIS A 414 -6.30 19.43 -10.09
N LEU A 415 -7.00 18.40 -10.61
CA LEU A 415 -7.32 18.28 -12.03
C LEU A 415 -8.26 19.39 -12.51
N GLU A 416 -9.25 19.78 -11.71
CA GLU A 416 -10.15 20.90 -12.05
C GLU A 416 -9.34 22.20 -12.19
N ARG A 417 -8.48 22.47 -11.21
CA ARG A 417 -7.81 23.76 -11.11
C ARG A 417 -6.62 23.90 -12.06
N PHE A 418 -5.95 22.78 -12.35
CA PHE A 418 -4.67 22.76 -13.04
C PHE A 418 -4.63 21.83 -14.25
N GLY A 419 -5.72 21.14 -14.61
CA GLY A 419 -5.78 20.06 -15.60
C GLY A 419 -4.97 20.30 -16.89
N ASP A 420 -5.10 21.48 -17.50
CA ASP A 420 -4.36 21.86 -18.72
C ASP A 420 -2.83 22.02 -18.55
N SER A 421 -2.39 22.11 -17.29
CA SER A 421 -1.00 22.33 -16.87
C SER A 421 -0.42 21.20 -16.04
N VAL A 422 -1.23 20.19 -15.72
CA VAL A 422 -0.73 18.94 -15.16
C VAL A 422 0.19 18.36 -16.21
N VAL A 423 1.43 18.08 -15.82
CA VAL A 423 2.38 17.44 -16.71
C VAL A 423 1.78 16.07 -17.02
N ASP A 424 1.50 15.76 -18.30
CA ASP A 424 0.96 14.47 -18.75
C ASP A 424 1.63 13.26 -18.06
N ASP A 425 2.91 13.43 -17.69
CA ASP A 425 3.73 12.46 -16.97
C ASP A 425 3.17 12.06 -15.58
N LEU A 426 2.32 12.87 -14.94
CA LEU A 426 1.76 12.61 -13.61
C LEU A 426 0.45 11.80 -13.65
N ALA A 427 -0.26 11.78 -14.78
CA ALA A 427 -1.57 11.14 -14.89
C ALA A 427 -1.55 9.64 -14.51
N PRO A 428 -0.53 8.82 -14.86
CA PRO A 428 -0.43 7.45 -14.40
C PRO A 428 -0.34 7.29 -12.88
N ASP A 429 0.33 8.23 -12.21
CA ASP A 429 0.53 8.20 -10.77
C ASP A 429 -0.73 8.66 -10.03
N LEU A 430 -1.41 9.70 -10.53
CA LEU A 430 -2.72 10.11 -10.03
C LEU A 430 -3.76 8.99 -10.20
N GLY A 431 -3.77 8.29 -11.35
CA GLY A 431 -4.69 7.18 -11.59
C GLY A 431 -4.49 6.05 -10.58
N ALA A 432 -3.24 5.68 -10.30
CA ALA A 432 -2.93 4.65 -9.30
C ALA A 432 -3.37 5.04 -7.88
N LEU A 433 -3.20 6.29 -7.48
CA LEU A 433 -3.69 6.77 -6.18
C LEU A 433 -5.21 6.84 -6.13
N LEU A 434 -5.85 7.18 -7.26
CA LEU A 434 -7.29 7.22 -7.39
C LEU A 434 -7.90 5.82 -7.25
N ASP A 435 -7.36 4.82 -7.95
CA ASP A 435 -7.72 3.41 -7.82
C ASP A 435 -7.73 2.97 -6.35
N ILE A 436 -6.71 3.37 -5.58
CA ILE A 436 -6.56 2.98 -4.17
C ILE A 436 -7.53 3.72 -3.27
N SER A 437 -7.69 5.03 -3.49
CA SER A 437 -8.61 5.86 -2.70
C SER A 437 -10.07 5.44 -2.89
N THR A 438 -10.44 5.03 -4.11
CA THR A 438 -11.82 4.65 -4.47
C THR A 438 -12.20 3.22 -4.08
N ARG A 439 -11.29 2.44 -3.48
CA ARG A 439 -11.64 1.14 -2.87
C ARG A 439 -12.58 1.29 -1.67
N ASN A 440 -12.58 2.45 -1.01
CA ASN A 440 -13.44 2.70 0.15
C ASN A 440 -14.81 3.23 -0.30
N GLU A 441 -15.80 2.35 -0.36
CA GLU A 441 -17.16 2.67 -0.79
C GLU A 441 -17.87 3.69 0.11
N ASP A 442 -17.60 3.69 1.43
CA ASP A 442 -18.15 4.69 2.35
C ASP A 442 -17.60 6.09 2.02
N ALA A 443 -16.32 6.21 1.70
CA ALA A 443 -15.71 7.47 1.28
C ALA A 443 -16.24 7.96 -0.07
N ASN A 444 -16.43 7.04 -1.03
CA ASN A 444 -17.08 7.33 -2.31
C ASN A 444 -18.51 7.82 -2.11
N HIS A 445 -19.30 7.12 -1.28
CA HIS A 445 -20.66 7.52 -0.90
C HIS A 445 -20.64 8.92 -0.28
N GLY A 446 -19.74 9.20 0.66
CA GLY A 446 -19.59 10.51 1.29
C GLY A 446 -19.24 11.61 0.29
N LEU A 447 -18.34 11.34 -0.66
CA LEU A 447 -18.01 12.28 -1.73
C LEU A 447 -19.22 12.53 -2.66
N LEU A 448 -19.96 11.50 -3.06
CA LEU A 448 -21.10 11.64 -3.99
C LEU A 448 -22.31 12.33 -3.34
N THR A 449 -22.57 12.06 -2.06
CA THR A 449 -23.75 12.58 -1.34
C THR A 449 -23.48 13.87 -0.58
N GLY A 450 -22.21 14.14 -0.24
CA GLY A 450 -21.82 15.19 0.69
C GLY A 450 -22.06 14.84 2.17
N GLU A 451 -22.46 13.60 2.48
CA GLU A 451 -22.57 13.10 3.84
C GLU A 451 -21.21 12.66 4.41
N GLY A 452 -21.11 12.46 5.73
CA GLY A 452 -19.90 11.91 6.36
C GLY A 452 -18.68 12.85 6.48
N GLY A 453 -18.74 14.05 5.90
CA GLY A 453 -17.68 15.05 5.93
C GLY A 453 -17.15 15.35 4.53
N GLN A 454 -16.52 16.51 4.35
CA GLN A 454 -15.99 16.95 3.07
C GLN A 454 -14.52 17.34 3.21
N HIS A 455 -13.81 17.33 2.08
CA HIS A 455 -12.46 17.87 2.02
C HIS A 455 -12.44 19.32 2.51
N PRO A 456 -11.45 19.74 3.34
CA PRO A 456 -11.47 21.04 4.01
C PRO A 456 -11.41 22.26 3.07
N SER A 457 -10.97 22.10 1.82
CA SER A 457 -10.79 23.23 0.89
C SER A 457 -11.19 22.95 -0.56
N ILE A 458 -11.75 21.76 -0.84
CA ILE A 458 -12.11 21.39 -2.21
C ILE A 458 -13.59 21.12 -2.18
N ASP A 459 -14.32 21.88 -3.00
CA ASP A 459 -15.74 21.71 -3.16
C ASP A 459 -16.00 20.38 -3.88
N ARG A 460 -17.02 19.66 -3.44
CA ARG A 460 -17.40 18.35 -3.98
C ARG A 460 -17.57 18.40 -5.50
N GLU A 461 -18.26 19.43 -5.97
CA GLU A 461 -18.56 19.64 -7.39
C GLU A 461 -17.27 19.81 -8.21
N ASP A 462 -16.27 20.49 -7.67
CA ASP A 462 -14.98 20.68 -8.35
C ASP A 462 -14.16 19.39 -8.35
N ALA A 463 -14.19 18.62 -7.26
CA ALA A 463 -13.57 17.30 -7.22
C ALA A 463 -14.18 16.36 -8.29
N ILE A 464 -15.51 16.24 -8.32
CA ILE A 464 -16.20 15.37 -9.29
C ILE A 464 -15.99 15.86 -10.72
N ALA A 465 -16.05 17.18 -10.96
CA ALA A 465 -15.77 17.75 -12.27
C ALA A 465 -14.36 17.36 -12.74
N GLY A 466 -13.33 17.66 -11.96
CA GLY A 466 -11.95 17.38 -12.34
C GLY A 466 -11.67 15.89 -12.57
N LEU A 467 -12.27 14.99 -11.77
CA LEU A 467 -12.12 13.55 -11.97
C LEU A 467 -12.79 13.07 -13.25
N PHE A 468 -14.00 13.57 -13.56
CA PHE A 468 -14.78 13.06 -14.67
C PHE A 468 -14.37 13.69 -16.01
N THR A 469 -13.98 14.95 -16.05
CA THR A 469 -13.61 15.64 -17.30
C THR A 469 -12.17 15.40 -17.74
N HIS A 470 -11.30 14.89 -16.86
CA HIS A 470 -9.90 14.60 -17.21
C HIS A 470 -9.79 13.43 -18.21
N ASP A 471 -8.95 13.57 -19.23
CA ASP A 471 -8.64 12.51 -20.20
C ASP A 471 -7.65 11.50 -19.60
N TRP A 472 -8.19 10.47 -18.95
CA TRP A 472 -7.38 9.45 -18.29
C TRP A 472 -6.74 8.48 -19.30
N TYR A 473 -5.47 8.16 -19.08
CA TYR A 473 -4.71 7.22 -19.93
C TYR A 473 -5.31 5.80 -19.97
N ASP A 474 -6.11 5.43 -18.97
CA ASP A 474 -6.80 4.14 -18.82
C ASP A 474 -8.28 4.20 -19.26
N ASN A 475 -8.66 5.22 -20.04
CA ASN A 475 -10.03 5.46 -20.50
C ASN A 475 -11.04 5.66 -19.34
N GLY A 476 -10.54 6.16 -18.20
CA GLY A 476 -11.31 6.50 -17.01
C GLY A 476 -11.52 5.33 -16.07
N GLU A 477 -10.77 4.22 -16.19
CA GLU A 477 -10.92 3.03 -15.34
C GLU A 477 -10.70 3.37 -13.85
N SER A 478 -9.62 4.08 -13.53
CA SER A 478 -9.33 4.50 -12.15
C SER A 478 -10.42 5.44 -11.59
N ALA A 479 -10.98 6.33 -12.42
CA ALA A 479 -12.02 7.27 -12.00
C ALA A 479 -13.41 6.64 -11.91
N ALA A 480 -13.70 5.61 -12.72
CA ALA A 480 -14.94 4.85 -12.66
C ALA A 480 -15.11 4.11 -11.33
N GLY A 481 -14.00 3.80 -10.63
CA GLY A 481 -14.02 3.26 -9.27
C GLY A 481 -14.88 4.06 -8.28
N LEU A 482 -15.07 5.37 -8.51
CA LEU A 482 -15.96 6.21 -7.69
C LEU A 482 -17.44 5.76 -7.77
N VAL A 483 -17.88 5.17 -8.88
CA VAL A 483 -19.28 4.85 -9.17
C VAL A 483 -19.55 3.36 -9.46
N ASP A 484 -18.54 2.58 -9.80
CA ASP A 484 -18.69 1.19 -10.27
C ASP A 484 -19.22 0.21 -9.21
N TRP A 485 -19.03 0.52 -7.93
CA TRP A 485 -19.55 -0.27 -6.81
C TRP A 485 -21.07 -0.14 -6.64
N ILE A 486 -21.67 1.01 -7.05
CA ILE A 486 -23.10 1.31 -6.86
C ILE A 486 -23.99 0.21 -7.49
N PRO A 487 -23.78 -0.20 -8.76
CA PRO A 487 -24.52 -1.28 -9.37
C PRO A 487 -24.52 -2.62 -8.60
N GLU A 488 -23.38 -3.02 -8.05
CA GLU A 488 -23.24 -4.29 -7.35
C GLU A 488 -24.01 -4.28 -6.03
N ASP A 489 -23.83 -3.21 -5.25
CA ASP A 489 -24.44 -3.07 -3.94
C ASP A 489 -25.96 -2.82 -4.00
N ALA A 490 -26.45 -2.14 -5.04
CA ALA A 490 -27.89 -1.99 -5.30
C ALA A 490 -28.61 -3.35 -5.46
N LEU A 491 -27.92 -4.37 -5.97
CA LEU A 491 -28.44 -5.72 -6.17
C LEU A 491 -28.26 -6.64 -4.95
N ASN A 492 -27.57 -6.20 -3.90
CA ASN A 492 -27.21 -7.02 -2.74
C ASN A 492 -28.41 -7.28 -1.80
N LYS A 493 -29.27 -8.23 -2.19
CA LYS A 493 -30.51 -8.57 -1.45
C LYS A 493 -30.29 -9.01 0.00
N ASN A 494 -29.08 -9.46 0.34
CA ASN A 494 -28.73 -9.94 1.67
C ASN A 494 -28.20 -8.83 2.58
N ASN A 495 -27.87 -7.66 2.02
CA ASN A 495 -27.36 -6.51 2.76
C ASN A 495 -28.22 -5.26 2.45
N PRO A 496 -29.31 -5.03 3.21
CA PRO A 496 -30.14 -3.84 3.03
C PRO A 496 -29.38 -2.51 3.20
N LYS A 497 -28.32 -2.49 4.01
CA LYS A 497 -27.50 -1.29 4.21
C LYS A 497 -26.71 -0.94 2.96
N ALA A 498 -26.06 -1.92 2.33
CA ALA A 498 -25.40 -1.77 1.03
C ALA A 498 -26.36 -1.20 -0.03
N ARG A 499 -27.58 -1.75 -0.10
CA ARG A 499 -28.61 -1.26 -1.03
C ARG A 499 -29.03 0.17 -0.74
N ASP A 500 -29.17 0.54 0.53
CA ASP A 500 -29.49 1.92 0.91
C ASP A 500 -28.33 2.87 0.56
N LEU A 501 -27.09 2.46 0.83
CA LEU A 501 -25.88 3.22 0.56
C LEU A 501 -25.68 3.45 -0.95
N ALA A 502 -25.85 2.41 -1.78
CA ALA A 502 -25.81 2.53 -3.24
C ALA A 502 -26.95 3.38 -3.81
N GLY A 503 -28.17 3.26 -3.27
CA GLY A 503 -29.31 4.05 -3.70
C GLY A 503 -29.14 5.54 -3.41
N ASP A 504 -28.61 5.85 -2.22
CA ASP A 504 -28.31 7.21 -1.79
C ASP A 504 -27.15 7.82 -2.58
N ALA A 505 -26.06 7.06 -2.80
CA ALA A 505 -24.96 7.47 -3.66
C ALA A 505 -25.40 7.74 -5.11
N ALA A 506 -26.26 6.88 -5.68
CA ALA A 506 -26.84 7.12 -7.00
C ALA A 506 -27.64 8.42 -7.05
N ALA A 507 -28.46 8.69 -6.02
CA ALA A 507 -29.24 9.92 -5.93
C ALA A 507 -28.34 11.16 -5.82
N GLY A 508 -27.30 11.13 -4.97
CA GLY A 508 -26.35 12.23 -4.80
C GLY A 508 -25.49 12.48 -6.05
N LEU A 509 -25.05 11.41 -6.72
CA LEU A 509 -24.38 11.49 -8.01
C LEU A 509 -25.26 12.22 -9.03
N LEU A 510 -26.48 11.72 -9.25
CA LEU A 510 -27.44 12.29 -10.21
C LEU A 510 -27.73 13.76 -9.92
N GLU A 511 -27.92 14.13 -8.65
CA GLU A 511 -28.20 15.50 -8.24
C GLU A 511 -27.03 16.40 -8.64
N THR A 512 -25.82 15.95 -8.34
CA THR A 512 -24.59 16.71 -8.56
C THR A 512 -24.30 16.87 -10.05
N ILE A 513 -24.22 15.77 -10.80
CA ILE A 513 -23.77 15.78 -12.19
C ILE A 513 -24.82 16.27 -13.18
N THR A 514 -26.10 16.30 -12.80
CA THR A 514 -27.17 16.81 -13.68
C THR A 514 -27.64 18.23 -13.33
N SER A 515 -27.00 18.87 -12.35
CA SER A 515 -27.15 20.30 -12.08
C SER A 515 -26.78 21.13 -13.31
N ASP A 516 -27.30 22.35 -13.45
CA ASP A 516 -27.06 23.16 -14.67
C ASP A 516 -25.58 23.46 -14.88
N ASP A 517 -24.88 23.86 -13.82
CA ASP A 517 -23.46 24.21 -13.88
C ASP A 517 -22.61 22.97 -14.19
N MET A 518 -22.95 21.81 -13.62
CA MET A 518 -22.20 20.58 -13.86
C MET A 518 -22.51 19.92 -15.18
N TYR A 519 -23.73 20.10 -15.66
CA TYR A 519 -24.09 19.68 -17.00
C TYR A 519 -23.26 20.37 -18.07
N GLU A 520 -23.09 21.69 -17.98
CA GLU A 520 -22.22 22.43 -18.91
C GLU A 520 -20.77 21.94 -18.83
N LYS A 521 -20.21 21.72 -17.63
CA LYS A 521 -18.82 21.23 -17.49
C LYS A 521 -18.62 19.82 -18.05
N LEU A 522 -19.61 18.93 -17.93
CA LEU A 522 -19.50 17.52 -18.31
C LEU A 522 -19.88 17.24 -19.77
N THR A 523 -20.68 18.09 -20.42
CA THR A 523 -20.90 18.00 -21.87
C THR A 523 -19.76 18.65 -22.65
N ASP A 524 -19.17 19.72 -22.13
CA ASP A 524 -18.17 20.54 -22.82
C ASP A 524 -16.84 20.48 -22.07
N THR A 525 -16.20 19.29 -22.07
CA THR A 525 -15.02 19.05 -21.21
C THR A 525 -13.76 19.80 -21.63
N GLY A 526 -13.74 20.39 -22.83
CA GLY A 526 -12.54 20.96 -23.46
C GLY A 526 -11.61 19.92 -24.10
N ALA A 527 -11.88 18.62 -23.94
CA ALA A 527 -11.10 17.55 -24.54
C ALA A 527 -11.50 17.35 -26.01
N THR A 528 -10.51 17.10 -26.86
CA THR A 528 -10.72 16.89 -28.30
C THR A 528 -10.71 15.41 -28.66
N ILE A 529 -11.81 14.90 -29.21
CA ILE A 529 -11.95 13.53 -29.70
C ILE A 529 -12.39 13.52 -31.15
N GLY A 530 -11.50 13.10 -32.04
CA GLY A 530 -11.75 13.13 -33.48
C GLY A 530 -11.94 14.56 -33.98
N ASP A 531 -13.14 14.87 -34.48
CA ASP A 531 -13.51 16.19 -35.00
C ASP A 531 -14.22 17.07 -33.94
N ASP A 532 -14.52 16.51 -32.76
CA ASP A 532 -15.16 17.21 -31.65
C ASP A 532 -14.10 17.82 -30.73
N SER A 533 -14.14 19.14 -30.54
CA SER A 533 -13.16 19.87 -29.72
C SER A 533 -13.54 19.99 -28.25
N ASP A 534 -14.79 19.66 -27.91
CA ASP A 534 -15.35 19.79 -26.57
C ASP A 534 -16.19 18.54 -26.27
N ALA A 535 -15.54 17.37 -26.33
CA ALA A 535 -16.22 16.09 -26.22
C ALA A 535 -16.86 15.90 -24.84
N SER A 536 -18.01 15.22 -24.79
CA SER A 536 -18.68 14.89 -23.54
C SER A 536 -17.86 13.94 -22.67
N VAL A 537 -18.10 13.97 -21.37
CA VAL A 537 -17.47 13.09 -20.36
C VAL A 537 -17.46 11.63 -20.78
N GLY A 538 -18.57 11.12 -21.33
CA GLY A 538 -18.66 9.73 -21.73
C GLY A 538 -17.91 9.40 -23.02
N ALA A 539 -17.73 10.40 -23.89
CA ALA A 539 -16.88 10.24 -25.06
C ALA A 539 -15.39 10.22 -24.67
N VAL A 540 -14.98 11.04 -23.69
CA VAL A 540 -13.61 11.09 -23.14
C VAL A 540 -13.27 9.84 -22.35
N ASN A 541 -14.16 9.44 -21.45
CA ASN A 541 -13.92 8.39 -20.48
C ASN A 541 -14.95 7.28 -20.63
N GLY A 542 -14.68 6.34 -21.53
CA GLY A 542 -15.63 5.27 -21.83
C GLY A 542 -15.94 4.35 -20.63
N ARG A 543 -15.02 4.19 -19.68
CA ARG A 543 -15.28 3.41 -18.45
C ARG A 543 -16.24 4.11 -17.50
N ILE A 544 -16.20 5.44 -17.42
CA ILE A 544 -17.18 6.22 -16.66
C ILE A 544 -18.56 6.11 -17.30
N ALA A 545 -18.65 6.19 -18.64
CA ALA A 545 -19.90 5.97 -19.37
C ALA A 545 -20.49 4.55 -19.16
N GLU A 546 -19.62 3.54 -19.06
CA GLU A 546 -20.00 2.18 -18.71
C GLU A 546 -20.59 2.11 -17.29
N GLY A 547 -19.93 2.73 -16.30
CA GLY A 547 -20.43 2.85 -14.94
C GLY A 547 -21.82 3.52 -14.87
N PHE A 548 -22.01 4.64 -15.60
CA PHE A 548 -23.31 5.30 -15.71
C PHE A 548 -24.38 4.42 -16.36
N THR A 549 -24.01 3.66 -17.39
CA THR A 549 -24.90 2.71 -18.04
C THR A 549 -25.32 1.59 -17.08
N ASN A 550 -24.41 1.09 -16.26
CA ASN A 550 -24.70 0.06 -15.26
C ASN A 550 -25.65 0.58 -14.18
N ILE A 551 -25.47 1.82 -13.71
CA ILE A 551 -26.40 2.49 -12.79
C ILE A 551 -27.79 2.61 -13.45
N PHE A 552 -27.86 3.11 -14.68
CA PHE A 552 -29.10 3.23 -15.44
C PHE A 552 -29.84 1.89 -15.53
N MET A 553 -29.14 0.83 -15.92
CA MET A 553 -29.74 -0.48 -16.13
C MET A 553 -30.25 -1.10 -14.82
N ASN A 554 -29.59 -0.83 -13.69
CA ASN A 554 -30.05 -1.28 -12.38
C ASN A 554 -31.28 -0.52 -11.87
N TYR A 555 -31.39 0.77 -12.17
CA TYR A 555 -32.53 1.61 -11.84
C TYR A 555 -33.50 1.80 -13.03
N ILE A 556 -33.55 0.83 -13.95
CA ILE A 556 -34.28 0.97 -15.22
C ILE A 556 -35.79 1.17 -15.02
N ASP A 557 -36.36 0.58 -13.96
CA ASP A 557 -37.76 0.75 -13.58
C ASP A 557 -38.04 2.22 -13.19
N GLU A 558 -37.13 2.84 -12.44
CA GLU A 558 -37.20 4.23 -12.00
C GLU A 558 -37.00 5.23 -13.15
N PHE A 559 -36.08 4.94 -14.08
CA PHE A 559 -35.95 5.71 -15.31
C PHE A 559 -37.21 5.61 -16.19
N ALA A 560 -37.86 4.44 -16.22
CA ALA A 560 -39.10 4.22 -16.96
C ALA A 560 -40.34 4.80 -16.28
N ALA A 561 -40.27 5.18 -14.99
CA ALA A 561 -41.43 5.55 -14.20
C ALA A 561 -42.13 6.81 -14.75
N PRO A 562 -43.45 6.76 -15.06
CA PRO A 562 -44.16 7.87 -15.72
C PRO A 562 -44.45 9.07 -14.80
N ASP A 563 -44.26 8.91 -13.50
CA ASP A 563 -44.76 9.76 -12.41
C ASP A 563 -43.81 10.87 -11.96
N GLY A 564 -42.64 11.00 -12.59
CA GLY A 564 -41.65 12.06 -12.29
C GLY A 564 -42.20 13.49 -12.35
N MET A 565 -43.33 13.74 -13.01
CA MET A 565 -43.95 15.07 -13.09
C MET A 565 -45.05 15.35 -12.04
N SER A 566 -45.68 14.31 -11.47
CA SER A 566 -46.88 14.50 -10.61
C SER A 566 -46.61 14.38 -9.12
N GLN A 567 -45.48 13.75 -8.73
CA GLN A 567 -45.10 13.56 -7.33
C GLN A 567 -44.22 14.71 -6.77
N LEU A 568 -43.51 15.45 -7.63
CA LEU A 568 -42.69 16.60 -7.23
C LEU A 568 -43.52 17.86 -6.92
N GLU A 569 -44.77 17.97 -7.38
CA GLU A 569 -45.65 19.13 -7.12
C GLU A 569 -46.07 19.29 -5.63
N ASN A 570 -45.73 18.35 -4.73
CA ASN A 570 -46.29 18.32 -3.37
C ASN A 570 -45.30 18.26 -2.20
N LEU A 571 -43.98 18.41 -2.42
CA LEU A 571 -42.99 18.22 -1.35
C LEU A 571 -42.69 19.49 -0.51
N ASP A 572 -42.78 20.69 -1.07
CA ASP A 572 -42.46 21.93 -0.33
C ASP A 572 -43.62 22.95 -0.24
N GLY A 573 -44.72 22.70 -0.96
CA GLY A 573 -45.86 23.62 -1.07
C GLY A 573 -45.52 24.98 -1.71
N SER A 574 -44.34 25.13 -2.31
CA SER A 574 -43.88 26.37 -2.96
C SER A 574 -44.27 26.42 -4.45
N GLY A 575 -44.51 25.26 -5.07
CA GLY A 575 -44.85 25.17 -6.49
C GLY A 575 -43.66 25.37 -7.42
N GLU A 576 -42.43 25.43 -6.91
CA GLU A 576 -41.22 25.24 -7.71
C GLU A 576 -40.96 23.73 -7.87
N ILE A 577 -40.73 23.30 -9.11
CA ILE A 577 -40.29 21.93 -9.40
C ILE A 577 -38.84 21.87 -8.92
N SER A 578 -38.63 21.41 -7.70
CA SER A 578 -37.29 21.09 -7.22
C SER A 578 -36.76 19.97 -8.10
N ARG A 579 -35.73 20.24 -8.91
CA ARG A 579 -34.98 19.21 -9.64
C ARG A 579 -34.26 18.39 -8.59
N MET A 580 -34.86 17.28 -8.18
CA MET A 580 -34.32 16.45 -7.11
C MET A 580 -34.29 15.01 -7.57
N SER A 581 -33.09 14.43 -7.55
CA SER A 581 -32.95 13.00 -7.32
C SER A 581 -33.04 12.74 -5.82
N GLU A 582 -33.84 11.74 -5.42
CA GLU A 582 -34.03 11.38 -4.01
C GLU A 582 -34.06 9.86 -3.87
N TRP A 583 -33.37 9.34 -2.86
CA TRP A 583 -33.45 7.93 -2.49
C TRP A 583 -34.55 7.68 -1.45
N ASN A 584 -35.47 6.76 -1.74
CA ASN A 584 -36.48 6.30 -0.79
C ASN A 584 -36.10 4.95 -0.18
N SER A 585 -35.39 4.96 0.94
CA SER A 585 -34.97 3.77 1.69
C SER A 585 -36.13 2.86 2.14
N SER A 586 -37.34 3.39 2.31
CA SER A 586 -38.50 2.56 2.71
C SER A 586 -39.00 1.66 1.58
N HIS A 587 -38.78 2.05 0.34
CA HIS A 587 -39.23 1.29 -0.84
C HIS A 587 -38.06 0.79 -1.70
N PHE A 588 -36.82 1.21 -1.40
CA PHE A 588 -35.65 1.01 -2.24
C PHE A 588 -35.87 1.54 -3.67
N GLU A 589 -36.41 2.75 -3.76
CA GLU A 589 -36.79 3.40 -5.01
C GLU A 589 -36.02 4.70 -5.18
N LEU A 590 -35.38 4.87 -6.34
CA LEU A 590 -34.75 6.11 -6.77
C LEU A 590 -35.79 6.99 -7.48
N ARG A 591 -35.92 8.24 -7.04
CA ARG A 591 -36.82 9.22 -7.64
C ARG A 591 -36.01 10.27 -8.36
N MET A 592 -36.49 10.70 -9.52
CA MET A 592 -35.77 11.57 -10.43
C MET A 592 -36.74 12.23 -11.41
N ASP A 593 -36.52 13.50 -11.71
CA ASP A 593 -37.30 14.22 -12.71
C ASP A 593 -36.83 13.88 -14.15
N PRO A 594 -37.67 14.13 -15.18
CA PRO A 594 -37.33 13.77 -16.56
C PRO A 594 -36.06 14.43 -17.11
N VAL A 595 -35.71 15.65 -16.67
CA VAL A 595 -34.51 16.36 -17.14
C VAL A 595 -33.26 15.65 -16.62
N THR A 596 -33.21 15.33 -15.33
CA THR A 596 -32.11 14.55 -14.74
C THR A 596 -31.91 13.21 -15.44
N ARG A 597 -33.00 12.51 -15.79
CA ARG A 597 -32.92 11.24 -16.52
C ARG A 597 -32.27 11.38 -17.90
N VAL A 598 -32.69 12.38 -18.67
CA VAL A 598 -32.14 12.61 -20.01
C VAL A 598 -30.66 13.01 -19.92
N ARG A 599 -30.32 13.99 -19.07
CA ARG A 599 -28.93 14.44 -18.90
C ARG A 599 -27.99 13.32 -18.48
N PHE A 600 -28.42 12.49 -17.52
CA PHE A 600 -27.61 11.35 -17.10
C PHE A 600 -27.38 10.33 -18.23
N LEU A 601 -28.43 10.03 -19.00
CA LEU A 601 -28.33 9.12 -20.13
C LEU A 601 -27.49 9.70 -21.29
N GLU A 602 -27.41 11.02 -21.43
CA GLU A 602 -26.53 11.66 -22.42
C GLU A 602 -25.07 11.37 -22.11
N TYR A 603 -24.66 11.44 -20.84
CA TYR A 603 -23.29 11.05 -20.44
C TYR A 603 -23.00 9.58 -20.76
N ALA A 604 -23.93 8.68 -20.45
CA ALA A 604 -23.79 7.26 -20.80
C ALA A 604 -23.74 7.04 -22.32
N ALA A 605 -24.40 7.88 -23.10
CA ALA A 605 -24.45 7.78 -24.56
C ALA A 605 -23.18 8.29 -25.26
N GLY A 606 -22.30 9.01 -24.56
CA GLY A 606 -21.03 9.52 -25.11
C GLY A 606 -20.15 8.41 -25.67
N ASP A 607 -20.10 7.28 -24.97
CA ASP A 607 -19.45 6.07 -25.42
C ASP A 607 -20.41 5.20 -26.29
N PRO A 608 -20.02 4.83 -27.52
CA PRO A 608 -20.88 4.07 -28.41
C PRO A 608 -21.30 2.69 -27.89
N ASP A 609 -20.43 1.99 -27.14
CA ASP A 609 -20.76 0.67 -26.59
C ASP A 609 -21.77 0.79 -25.45
N SER A 610 -21.58 1.77 -24.58
CA SER A 610 -22.50 2.17 -23.51
C SER A 610 -23.87 2.59 -24.06
N ALA A 611 -23.90 3.41 -25.11
CA ALA A 611 -25.13 3.79 -25.81
C ALA A 611 -25.88 2.57 -26.39
N ILE A 612 -25.15 1.62 -26.98
CA ILE A 612 -25.71 0.37 -27.50
C ILE A 612 -26.31 -0.48 -26.37
N ARG A 613 -25.61 -0.60 -25.23
CA ARG A 613 -26.10 -1.33 -24.05
C ARG A 613 -27.37 -0.69 -23.47
N ALA A 614 -27.39 0.63 -23.30
CA ALA A 614 -28.56 1.37 -22.83
C ALA A 614 -29.78 1.15 -23.77
N GLN A 615 -29.54 1.18 -25.08
CA GLN A 615 -30.57 0.93 -26.09
C GLN A 615 -31.05 -0.54 -26.10
N ALA A 616 -30.15 -1.50 -25.89
CA ALA A 616 -30.51 -2.91 -25.75
C ALA A 616 -31.35 -3.14 -24.49
N ALA A 617 -30.96 -2.54 -23.36
CA ALA A 617 -31.70 -2.61 -22.10
C ALA A 617 -33.12 -2.02 -22.25
N SER A 618 -33.24 -0.84 -22.86
CA SER A 618 -34.53 -0.20 -23.15
C SER A 618 -35.42 -1.05 -24.04
N THR A 619 -34.84 -1.70 -25.06
CA THR A 619 -35.60 -2.59 -25.97
C THR A 619 -36.11 -3.83 -25.23
N ALA A 620 -35.26 -4.49 -24.45
CA ALA A 620 -35.66 -5.67 -23.69
C ALA A 620 -36.68 -5.35 -22.60
N TYR A 621 -36.55 -4.19 -21.95
CA TYR A 621 -37.55 -3.69 -21.01
C TYR A 621 -38.92 -3.52 -21.69
N ASN A 622 -38.94 -2.96 -22.90
CA ASN A 622 -40.17 -2.84 -23.70
C ASN A 622 -40.79 -4.23 -23.99
N ASP A 623 -39.98 -5.20 -24.42
CA ASP A 623 -40.45 -6.57 -24.67
C ASP A 623 -40.99 -7.25 -23.40
N GLN A 624 -40.35 -7.01 -22.25
CA GLN A 624 -40.83 -7.50 -20.96
C GLN A 624 -42.17 -6.84 -20.61
N MET A 625 -42.33 -5.54 -20.83
CA MET A 625 -43.60 -4.85 -20.56
C MET A 625 -44.72 -5.27 -21.51
N ILE A 626 -44.44 -5.48 -22.80
CA ILE A 626 -45.38 -6.08 -23.76
C ILE A 626 -45.79 -7.47 -23.27
N THR A 627 -44.83 -8.29 -22.84
CA THR A 627 -45.15 -9.62 -22.34
C THR A 627 -45.97 -9.57 -21.05
N ARG A 628 -45.62 -8.68 -20.12
CA ARG A 628 -46.40 -8.46 -18.89
C ARG A 628 -47.83 -8.05 -19.22
N TYR A 629 -48.03 -7.14 -20.17
CA TYR A 629 -49.34 -6.76 -20.66
C TYR A 629 -50.13 -7.93 -21.28
N LEU A 630 -49.46 -8.82 -22.02
CA LEU A 630 -50.10 -9.97 -22.66
C LEU A 630 -50.39 -11.14 -21.70
N THR A 631 -49.59 -11.27 -20.65
CA THR A 631 -49.61 -12.43 -19.73
C THR A 631 -50.26 -12.15 -18.37
N THR A 632 -50.40 -10.88 -18.00
CA THR A 632 -51.02 -10.44 -16.76
C THR A 632 -52.25 -9.58 -17.06
N ASP A 633 -53.24 -9.55 -16.16
CA ASP A 633 -54.39 -8.63 -16.24
C ASP A 633 -54.00 -7.16 -15.95
N ALA A 634 -52.70 -6.82 -15.95
CA ALA A 634 -52.23 -5.45 -15.85
C ALA A 634 -52.64 -4.70 -17.13
N GLY A 635 -53.59 -3.76 -17.02
CA GLY A 635 -54.10 -3.01 -18.17
C GLY A 635 -53.03 -2.15 -18.87
N VAL A 636 -53.39 -1.61 -20.04
CA VAL A 636 -52.52 -0.81 -20.95
C VAL A 636 -51.64 0.25 -20.25
N PRO A 637 -52.13 1.06 -19.29
CA PRO A 637 -51.31 2.12 -18.67
C PRO A 637 -50.10 1.58 -17.89
N ALA A 638 -50.23 0.40 -17.26
CA ALA A 638 -49.19 -0.15 -16.40
C ALA A 638 -48.00 -0.76 -17.18
N SER A 639 -48.08 -0.84 -18.50
CA SER A 639 -47.05 -1.50 -19.33
C SER A 639 -46.62 -0.68 -20.54
N ALA A 640 -47.53 0.00 -21.24
CA ALA A 640 -47.16 0.76 -22.44
C ALA A 640 -46.54 2.13 -22.12
N GLU A 641 -46.96 2.77 -21.04
CA GLU A 641 -46.49 4.10 -20.66
C GLU A 641 -45.02 4.08 -20.19
N PRO A 642 -44.60 3.20 -19.26
CA PRO A 642 -43.19 3.15 -18.84
C PRO A 642 -42.23 2.78 -19.98
N ALA A 643 -42.63 1.82 -20.82
CA ALA A 643 -41.82 1.40 -21.97
C ALA A 643 -41.66 2.52 -23.01
N GLY A 644 -42.72 3.27 -23.29
CA GLY A 644 -42.67 4.43 -24.19
C GLY A 644 -41.82 5.56 -23.63
N THR A 645 -41.93 5.85 -22.32
CA THR A 645 -41.11 6.84 -21.61
C THR A 645 -39.64 6.48 -21.71
N LEU A 646 -39.26 5.26 -21.31
CA LEU A 646 -37.87 4.81 -21.33
C LEU A 646 -37.26 4.84 -22.74
N GLN A 647 -38.00 4.35 -23.74
CA GLN A 647 -37.53 4.39 -25.12
C GLN A 647 -37.34 5.84 -25.59
N GLY A 648 -38.27 6.74 -25.26
CA GLY A 648 -38.16 8.16 -25.58
C GLY A 648 -36.96 8.84 -24.92
N LEU A 649 -36.66 8.50 -23.67
CA LEU A 649 -35.51 9.03 -22.92
C LEU A 649 -34.19 8.60 -23.56
N VAL A 650 -34.00 7.31 -23.83
CA VAL A 650 -32.76 6.80 -24.46
C VAL A 650 -32.60 7.35 -25.88
N ASP A 651 -33.68 7.39 -26.67
CA ASP A 651 -33.66 7.97 -28.01
C ASP A 651 -33.30 9.47 -28.00
N ALA A 652 -33.77 10.22 -26.99
CA ALA A 652 -33.45 11.63 -26.83
C ALA A 652 -31.99 11.83 -26.41
N ALA A 653 -31.52 11.06 -25.42
CA ALA A 653 -30.16 11.15 -24.93
C ALA A 653 -29.10 10.85 -26.01
N VAL A 654 -29.27 9.75 -26.75
CA VAL A 654 -28.38 9.39 -27.87
C VAL A 654 -28.41 10.46 -28.96
N ASN A 655 -29.57 11.06 -29.22
CA ASN A 655 -29.68 12.11 -30.21
C ASN A 655 -29.00 13.40 -29.76
N ASN A 656 -29.16 13.79 -28.49
CA ASN A 656 -28.60 15.03 -27.95
C ASN A 656 -27.08 14.94 -27.92
N GLU A 657 -26.51 13.84 -27.39
CA GLU A 657 -25.07 13.61 -27.42
C GLU A 657 -24.52 13.63 -28.85
N ALA A 658 -25.16 12.92 -29.78
CA ALA A 658 -24.68 12.89 -31.16
C ALA A 658 -24.81 14.24 -31.86
N MET A 659 -25.81 15.06 -31.51
CA MET A 659 -25.97 16.42 -32.03
C MET A 659 -24.86 17.33 -31.54
N ASP A 660 -24.51 17.24 -30.25
CA ASP A 660 -23.46 18.04 -29.64
C ASP A 660 -22.10 17.68 -30.24
N ARG A 661 -21.77 16.37 -30.29
CA ARG A 661 -20.51 15.88 -30.85
C ARG A 661 -20.33 16.10 -32.35
N LEU A 662 -21.38 15.89 -33.15
CA LEU A 662 -21.27 15.88 -34.62
C LEU A 662 -21.61 17.23 -35.25
N GLY A 663 -22.30 18.12 -34.53
CA GLY A 663 -22.76 19.41 -35.01
C GLY A 663 -23.67 19.35 -36.25
N ASP A 664 -24.18 18.17 -36.59
CA ASP A 664 -24.90 17.87 -37.83
C ASP A 664 -26.08 16.92 -37.57
N GLU A 665 -27.30 17.42 -37.82
CA GLU A 665 -28.55 16.70 -37.61
C GLU A 665 -28.68 15.43 -38.45
N GLU A 666 -28.15 15.40 -39.67
CA GLU A 666 -28.21 14.22 -40.53
C GLU A 666 -27.33 13.11 -39.96
N LYS A 667 -26.10 13.44 -39.55
CA LYS A 667 -25.17 12.48 -38.94
C LYS A 667 -25.64 11.98 -37.58
N ALA A 668 -26.20 12.85 -36.74
CA ALA A 668 -26.76 12.46 -35.44
C ALA A 668 -27.93 11.46 -35.61
N ASN A 669 -28.80 11.70 -36.60
CA ASN A 669 -29.88 10.76 -36.93
C ASN A 669 -29.36 9.41 -37.48
N GLU A 670 -28.30 9.42 -38.29
CA GLU A 670 -27.65 8.20 -38.78
C GLU A 670 -27.06 7.38 -37.63
N GLU A 671 -26.37 8.03 -36.69
CA GLU A 671 -25.75 7.38 -35.54
C GLU A 671 -26.80 6.80 -34.58
N ARG A 672 -27.86 7.56 -34.28
CA ARG A 672 -29.00 7.04 -33.52
C ARG A 672 -29.65 5.83 -34.19
N ALA A 673 -29.86 5.88 -35.52
CA ALA A 673 -30.43 4.75 -36.25
C ALA A 673 -29.52 3.51 -36.20
N ARG A 674 -28.20 3.71 -36.23
CA ARG A 674 -27.19 2.67 -36.07
C ARG A 674 -27.25 2.04 -34.67
N ILE A 675 -27.13 2.84 -33.61
CA ILE A 675 -27.19 2.40 -32.21
C ILE A 675 -28.49 1.63 -31.95
N ARG A 676 -29.63 2.15 -32.40
CA ARG A 676 -30.93 1.49 -32.33
C ARG A 676 -30.95 0.13 -33.01
N SER A 677 -30.45 0.05 -34.25
CA SER A 677 -30.41 -1.19 -35.01
C SER A 677 -29.56 -2.27 -34.32
N VAL A 678 -28.38 -1.89 -33.84
CA VAL A 678 -27.46 -2.81 -33.15
C VAL A 678 -28.02 -3.25 -31.80
N GLY A 679 -28.49 -2.30 -30.99
CA GLY A 679 -29.07 -2.55 -29.67
C GLY A 679 -30.31 -3.45 -29.73
N MET A 680 -31.21 -3.24 -30.71
CA MET A 680 -32.35 -4.14 -30.94
C MET A 680 -31.90 -5.57 -31.23
N GLY A 681 -30.92 -5.75 -32.12
CA GLY A 681 -30.42 -7.09 -32.43
C GLY A 681 -29.69 -7.76 -31.26
N ILE A 682 -29.24 -7.03 -30.24
CA ILE A 682 -28.64 -7.57 -29.01
C ILE A 682 -29.74 -7.97 -28.05
N ALA A 683 -30.73 -7.11 -27.84
CA ALA A 683 -31.90 -7.38 -27.00
C ALA A 683 -32.63 -8.65 -27.47
N ASP A 684 -32.87 -8.81 -28.78
CA ASP A 684 -33.48 -10.02 -29.37
C ASP A 684 -32.74 -11.31 -28.99
N HIS A 685 -31.41 -11.24 -28.89
CA HIS A 685 -30.56 -12.38 -28.53
C HIS A 685 -30.64 -12.67 -27.02
N ALA A 686 -30.57 -11.64 -26.18
CA ALA A 686 -30.61 -11.77 -24.73
C ALA A 686 -31.98 -12.25 -24.22
N VAL A 687 -33.07 -11.63 -24.68
CA VAL A 687 -34.45 -12.01 -24.31
C VAL A 687 -34.78 -13.45 -24.73
N GLY A 688 -34.21 -13.92 -25.84
CA GLY A 688 -34.40 -15.29 -26.31
C GLY A 688 -33.84 -16.38 -25.39
N LYS A 689 -32.92 -16.04 -24.48
CA LYS A 689 -32.23 -17.00 -23.59
C LYS A 689 -32.72 -17.01 -22.15
N ILE A 690 -33.39 -15.96 -21.69
CA ILE A 690 -33.85 -15.87 -20.30
C ILE A 690 -35.22 -16.53 -20.14
N PRO A 691 -35.37 -17.58 -19.31
CA PRO A 691 -36.68 -18.14 -19.03
C PRO A 691 -37.54 -17.12 -18.29
N TYR A 692 -38.69 -16.78 -18.89
CA TYR A 692 -39.69 -15.84 -18.35
C TYR A 692 -40.21 -16.27 -16.96
N VAL A 693 -39.56 -15.80 -15.90
CA VAL A 693 -40.03 -15.97 -14.52
C VAL A 693 -39.98 -14.63 -13.78
N GLY A 694 -40.91 -13.73 -14.12
CA GLY A 694 -41.54 -12.74 -13.23
C GLY A 694 -40.72 -11.78 -12.35
N GLY A 695 -39.40 -11.67 -12.48
CA GLY A 695 -38.57 -10.72 -11.73
C GLY A 695 -38.20 -9.46 -12.55
N PRO A 696 -37.73 -8.38 -11.88
CA PRO A 696 -37.07 -7.27 -12.57
C PRO A 696 -35.87 -7.77 -13.38
N LEU A 697 -35.42 -7.00 -14.37
CA LEU A 697 -34.20 -7.26 -15.16
C LEU A 697 -32.99 -7.24 -14.20
N GLY A 698 -32.73 -8.36 -13.51
CA GLY A 698 -31.61 -8.49 -12.59
C GLY A 698 -30.30 -8.81 -13.30
N GLY A 699 -29.21 -8.98 -12.54
CA GLY A 699 -27.85 -9.21 -13.07
C GLY A 699 -27.69 -10.30 -14.12
N VAL A 700 -28.56 -11.32 -14.16
CA VAL A 700 -28.55 -12.36 -15.23
C VAL A 700 -28.85 -11.77 -16.61
N PHE A 701 -29.68 -10.73 -16.70
CA PHE A 701 -29.96 -10.06 -17.96
C PHE A 701 -28.80 -9.16 -18.42
N MET A 702 -28.14 -8.49 -17.49
CA MET A 702 -26.92 -7.71 -17.74
C MET A 702 -25.83 -8.61 -18.33
N GLU A 703 -25.60 -9.77 -17.70
CA GLU A 703 -24.62 -10.76 -18.16
C GLU A 703 -24.93 -11.27 -19.57
N GLU A 704 -26.21 -11.46 -19.91
CA GLU A 704 -26.62 -11.87 -21.27
C GLU A 704 -26.46 -10.76 -22.32
N ILE A 705 -26.66 -9.48 -21.95
CA ILE A 705 -26.30 -8.35 -22.83
C ILE A 705 -24.80 -8.34 -23.09
N ASP A 706 -23.98 -8.49 -22.05
CA ASP A 706 -22.52 -8.52 -22.18
C ASP A 706 -22.04 -9.70 -23.02
N ASN A 707 -22.63 -10.88 -22.81
CA ASN A 707 -22.33 -12.06 -23.62
C ASN A 707 -22.74 -11.86 -25.08
N ALA A 708 -23.88 -11.23 -25.34
CA ALA A 708 -24.33 -10.92 -26.69
C ALA A 708 -23.44 -9.87 -27.38
N MET A 709 -22.98 -8.85 -26.64
CA MET A 709 -21.98 -7.87 -27.10
C MET A 709 -20.67 -8.56 -27.46
N LYS A 710 -20.11 -9.38 -26.56
CA LYS A 710 -18.87 -10.17 -26.77
C LYS A 710 -18.96 -11.14 -27.95
N GLN A 711 -20.11 -11.78 -28.14
CA GLN A 711 -20.32 -12.68 -29.28
C GLN A 711 -20.38 -11.91 -30.60
N LYS A 712 -21.07 -10.76 -30.64
CA LYS A 712 -21.18 -9.94 -31.85
C LYS A 712 -19.89 -9.23 -32.23
N SER A 713 -19.09 -8.80 -31.26
CA SER A 713 -17.76 -8.24 -31.53
C SER A 713 -16.80 -9.29 -32.12
N GLY A 714 -16.98 -10.58 -31.78
CA GLY A 714 -16.18 -11.68 -32.33
C GLY A 714 -16.62 -12.20 -33.72
N GLU A 715 -17.86 -11.98 -34.16
CA GLU A 715 -18.41 -12.64 -35.36
C GLU A 715 -18.37 -11.82 -36.67
N ASP A 716 -18.41 -10.49 -36.67
CA ASP A 716 -18.20 -9.67 -37.90
C ASP A 716 -18.15 -8.14 -37.65
N PHE A 717 -17.98 -7.72 -36.40
CA PHE A 717 -17.77 -6.32 -36.06
C PHE A 717 -16.32 -6.13 -35.62
N SER A 718 -15.41 -5.94 -36.58
CA SER A 718 -14.24 -5.14 -36.26
C SER A 718 -14.77 -3.73 -36.01
N TYR A 719 -15.14 -3.44 -34.76
CA TYR A 719 -14.96 -2.11 -34.22
C TYR A 719 -13.46 -1.91 -34.22
N ASN A 720 -12.96 -1.54 -35.39
CA ASN A 720 -11.59 -1.16 -35.54
C ASN A 720 -11.55 0.22 -34.92
N SER A 721 -11.36 0.26 -33.61
CA SER A 721 -10.87 1.43 -32.89
C SER A 721 -9.64 2.00 -33.63
N GLN A 722 -8.94 1.22 -34.47
CA GLN A 722 -7.85 1.68 -35.34
C GLN A 722 -8.23 2.36 -36.68
N THR A 723 -9.51 2.46 -37.10
CA THR A 723 -9.83 3.15 -38.38
C THR A 723 -10.72 4.37 -38.31
N ASN A 724 -11.26 4.70 -37.13
CA ASN A 724 -11.72 6.08 -36.85
C ASN A 724 -10.89 6.77 -35.76
N ASN A 725 -10.10 6.04 -34.94
CA ASN A 725 -8.85 6.58 -34.39
C ASN A 725 -7.75 6.13 -35.34
N GLY A 726 -7.42 6.96 -36.33
CA GLY A 726 -6.34 6.66 -37.26
C GLY A 726 -5.05 6.32 -36.50
N GLU A 727 -4.37 5.26 -36.96
CA GLU A 727 -3.01 4.86 -36.60
C GLU A 727 -2.22 5.92 -35.81
N PHE A 728 -2.22 5.80 -34.48
CA PHE A 728 -1.11 6.24 -33.67
C PHE A 728 -0.71 5.10 -32.75
N ILE A 729 0.23 4.30 -33.25
CA ILE A 729 1.31 3.82 -32.40
C ILE A 729 1.92 5.09 -31.78
N ARG A 730 1.60 5.36 -30.51
CA ARG A 730 2.28 6.38 -29.71
C ARG A 730 3.71 5.87 -29.45
N ASP A 731 4.62 6.12 -30.39
CA ASP A 731 6.05 6.20 -30.09
C ASP A 731 6.28 7.54 -29.37
N ARG A 732 6.21 7.55 -28.04
CA ARG A 732 6.97 8.44 -27.15
C ARG A 732 7.28 7.73 -25.85
#